data_AF-A0A4R5HEN8-F1
#
_entry.id   AF-A0A4R5HEN8-F1
#
_cell.length_a   1.000
_cell.length_b   1.000
_cell.length_c   1.000
_cell.angle_alpha   90.00
_cell.angle_beta   90.00
_cell.angle_gamma   90.00
#
_symmetry.space_group_name_H-M   'P 1'
#
loop_
_entity.id
_entity.type
_entity.pdbx_description
1 polymer ?
#
loop_
_entity_poly.entity_id
_entity_poly.type
_entity_poly.pdbx_seq_one_letter_code
_entity_poly.pdbx_strand_id
1 'polypeptide(L)'
;MKKTSAQWTVKRSLAVMIAGFMSYSTAYASTSSQNVDDHRNYDARYENLTPSAATQTSPTASQSAAVKNMTTNHPGFQFRVNELTGGVTNVYNPQSTLSDVMHGSPEDAAMQFLQQKHDMLGLKEYDVENAEVVDVVYSKVTGVTHVYMRQVHEGLSVYGGQMQVHVDKSNRIISMNNGFIPDLKTKAALLGATASLSAKDAVTTAARDLGIGFFAPPLVINKSADVLKKQTATLSQPRISKQDMKAELMWLPLADGQVSLVWNFQMQMPNDEHWYDMTVDARTGKSWTRIDWVAADSYRVYAAPCEDPNDCGRSLVVDPADSIESPNAWHSSNLMDGNNVHAYDDSASRNRPPSNQPSCGNSRDCDFPINLNQQPSTYTSAALSNLFYWNNLIHDTHAKYGFDEAAGNFQEDNFGRGGRGSDSVNAEAQDGGGINNANFATPPDGSNPRMQMFLWNGSPQLDGDLDNGIIAHEYGHGISTRQVGGPSTNCLGGQQQWGEGHSDWVAITYTAKATDTANTPRPVGAYATRNPNGIRPQPYSIDPSINDATFQTLRSGVSVPHGVGFVWGSILWEVYWELVNKHGFSDNISNPDADNFAFGNQRAMLYANEGLKFTSCSGGTVDFLDGRDGVIQAASQMFGGEDVCDIWSAFARRGLGVNATTTGSNASATNGFNVPASCGSEPPPPPPPGGSCSFEDDFGTSNGWTIDASSNCSTGTYVRTNPTQQTASGVITQPGGDSDGNGFAVFTATNSSVGNADVDGGVCVARSPNITVNEASQLSIDWFHGQRDTGDDPNGDFYRLEYSTDGGSSFNSLVSIGDVRTTASWDNATASIPAGSNVVIRVSTSDGAGPGDIIEGGIDNVSICSVN
;
A
#
# COMPACT_ATOMS: atom_id res chain seq x y z
N MET A 1 33.57 69.70 15.89
CA MET A 1 33.98 70.13 14.54
C MET A 1 34.26 68.89 13.70
N LYS A 2 33.85 68.92 12.43
CA LYS A 2 33.85 67.83 11.45
C LYS A 2 35.26 67.33 11.08
N LYS A 3 35.31 66.03 10.71
CA LYS A 3 36.15 65.40 9.66
C LYS A 3 37.66 65.30 9.98
N THR A 4 38.42 64.26 9.61
CA THR A 4 38.34 63.35 8.45
C THR A 4 39.33 62.17 8.59
N SER A 5 38.95 61.06 7.97
CA SER A 5 39.70 59.95 7.36
C SER A 5 41.20 60.12 7.06
N ALA A 6 41.97 59.01 7.14
CA ALA A 6 42.68 58.42 5.99
C ALA A 6 43.27 57.03 6.31
N GLN A 7 43.10 56.11 5.35
CA GLN A 7 43.66 54.76 5.24
C GLN A 7 45.18 54.76 5.07
N TRP A 8 45.87 53.66 5.41
CA TRP A 8 46.96 53.08 4.60
C TRP A 8 47.15 51.59 4.96
N THR A 9 47.30 50.75 3.94
CA THR A 9 47.70 49.33 4.00
C THR A 9 49.12 49.22 3.42
N VAL A 10 49.93 48.26 3.88
CA VAL A 10 50.71 47.29 3.05
C VAL A 10 51.80 46.56 3.88
N LYS A 11 51.60 45.24 3.97
CA LYS A 11 52.50 44.05 3.92
C LYS A 11 53.91 43.98 4.55
N ARG A 12 54.01 42.91 5.37
CA ARG A 12 54.99 41.78 5.45
C ARG A 12 56.46 42.05 5.80
N SER A 13 56.90 41.42 6.89
CA SER A 13 58.20 40.75 7.03
C SER A 13 58.08 39.50 7.89
N LEU A 14 58.82 38.46 7.50
CA LEU A 14 58.86 37.09 8.02
C LEU A 14 60.09 36.94 8.93
N ALA A 15 59.98 36.34 10.13
CA ALA A 15 61.09 35.65 10.79
C ALA A 15 60.58 34.71 11.90
N VAL A 16 61.13 33.50 11.87
CA VAL A 16 60.80 32.30 12.64
C VAL A 16 61.53 32.29 13.99
N MET A 17 60.86 31.88 15.07
CA MET A 17 61.49 31.02 16.09
C MET A 17 60.46 30.23 16.92
N ILE A 18 60.86 28.99 17.21
CA ILE A 18 60.10 27.84 17.67
C ILE A 18 60.04 27.78 19.21
N ALA A 19 58.93 27.25 19.74
CA ALA A 19 58.79 26.33 20.89
C ALA A 19 57.76 26.79 21.95
N GLY A 20 56.71 25.99 22.11
CA GLY A 20 55.77 26.08 23.23
C GLY A 20 54.39 25.49 22.92
N PHE A 21 54.31 24.21 22.59
CA PHE A 21 53.04 23.49 22.50
C PHE A 21 52.43 23.35 23.91
N MET A 22 51.38 24.13 24.19
CA MET A 22 50.29 23.74 25.09
C MET A 22 49.01 23.80 24.26
N SER A 23 48.46 22.63 24.00
CA SER A 23 47.18 22.41 23.33
C SER A 23 46.03 22.93 24.19
N TYR A 24 45.55 24.14 23.88
CA TYR A 24 44.16 24.51 24.10
C TYR A 24 43.40 24.23 22.81
N SER A 25 42.74 23.07 22.76
CA SER A 25 41.66 22.80 21.81
C SER A 25 40.51 23.75 22.14
N THR A 26 40.47 24.90 21.47
CA THR A 26 39.22 25.63 21.27
C THR A 26 38.44 24.87 20.22
N ALA A 27 37.65 23.89 20.68
CA ALA A 27 36.58 23.33 19.88
C ALA A 27 35.56 24.45 19.67
N TYR A 28 35.68 25.16 18.54
CA TYR A 28 34.53 25.73 17.88
C TYR A 28 33.61 24.55 17.57
N ALA A 29 32.61 24.33 18.42
CA ALA A 29 31.47 23.53 18.03
C ALA A 29 30.79 24.29 16.88
N SER A 30 31.04 23.81 15.66
CA SER A 30 30.21 24.09 14.52
C SER A 30 28.79 23.67 14.89
N THR A 31 27.97 24.65 15.26
CA THR A 31 26.52 24.46 15.25
C THR A 31 26.15 24.36 13.78
N SER A 32 26.04 23.13 13.30
CA SER A 32 25.24 22.85 12.13
C SER A 32 23.85 23.39 12.45
N SER A 33 23.48 24.51 11.83
CA SER A 33 22.08 24.81 11.59
C SER A 33 21.56 23.68 10.71
N GLN A 34 21.09 22.60 11.34
CA GLN A 34 20.13 21.74 10.68
C GLN A 34 18.95 22.66 10.36
N ASN A 35 18.73 22.92 9.07
CA ASN A 35 17.49 23.50 8.61
C ASN A 35 16.39 22.62 9.18
N VAL A 36 15.65 23.15 10.16
CA VAL A 36 14.37 22.58 10.57
C VAL A 36 13.39 22.97 9.45
N ASP A 37 13.47 22.17 8.40
CA ASP A 37 12.47 21.80 7.41
C ASP A 37 11.12 22.57 7.51
N ASP A 38 10.74 23.21 6.40
CA ASP A 38 9.67 24.22 6.22
C ASP A 38 8.23 23.64 6.29
N HIS A 39 8.02 22.58 7.06
CA HIS A 39 6.75 21.86 7.10
C HIS A 39 5.75 22.49 8.07
N ARG A 40 4.49 22.59 7.69
CA ARG A 40 3.43 23.14 8.55
C ARG A 40 3.33 22.42 9.92
N ASN A 41 3.50 21.10 9.93
CA ASN A 41 3.62 20.27 11.13
C ASN A 41 5.02 19.63 11.19
N TYR A 42 5.55 19.40 12.39
CA TYR A 42 6.84 18.74 12.60
C TYR A 42 6.78 17.87 13.87
N ASP A 43 7.24 16.63 13.80
CA ASP A 43 7.25 15.71 14.95
C ASP A 43 8.50 14.81 14.96
N ALA A 44 9.54 15.29 15.63
CA ALA A 44 10.82 14.61 15.78
C ALA A 44 10.77 13.37 16.69
N ARG A 45 9.62 13.06 17.32
CA ARG A 45 9.52 11.89 18.20
C ARG A 45 9.67 10.58 17.43
N TYR A 46 9.39 10.59 16.12
CA TYR A 46 9.38 9.41 15.25
C TYR A 46 10.57 9.33 14.29
N GLU A 47 11.31 10.42 14.06
CA GLU A 47 12.38 10.54 13.05
C GLU A 47 13.57 9.57 13.22
N ASN A 48 13.77 8.99 14.41
CA ASN A 48 14.89 8.09 14.69
C ASN A 48 14.48 6.62 14.91
N LEU A 49 13.24 6.27 14.57
CA LEU A 49 12.79 4.88 14.62
C LEU A 49 13.37 4.11 13.44
N THR A 50 14.51 3.43 13.63
CA THR A 50 14.83 2.29 12.76
C THR A 50 13.91 1.13 13.12
N PRO A 51 13.52 0.24 12.17
CA PRO A 51 12.70 -0.93 12.45
C PRO A 51 13.22 -1.83 13.59
N SER A 52 14.53 -1.72 13.91
CA SER A 52 15.18 -2.44 15.01
C SER A 52 15.18 -1.73 16.37
N ALA A 53 14.81 -0.45 16.45
CA ALA A 53 14.89 0.36 17.68
C ALA A 53 13.56 0.46 18.45
N ALA A 54 12.42 0.13 17.83
CA ALA A 54 11.15 0.01 18.54
C ALA A 54 11.10 -1.33 19.31
N THR A 55 11.65 -1.38 20.52
CA THR A 55 11.42 -2.52 21.41
C THR A 55 9.95 -2.55 21.83
N GLN A 56 9.14 -3.42 21.22
CA GLN A 56 7.80 -3.74 21.71
C GLN A 56 7.87 -4.05 23.20
N THR A 57 7.11 -3.34 24.01
CA THR A 57 7.09 -3.53 25.46
C THR A 57 6.04 -4.59 25.81
N SER A 58 6.50 -5.81 26.10
CA SER A 58 5.61 -6.91 26.49
C SER A 58 4.86 -6.61 27.79
N PRO A 59 3.56 -6.97 27.90
CA PRO A 59 2.79 -6.79 29.12
C PRO A 59 3.42 -7.47 30.33
N THR A 60 3.38 -6.81 31.50
CA THR A 60 3.88 -7.42 32.73
C THR A 60 2.99 -8.58 33.19
N ALA A 61 3.54 -9.52 33.97
CA ALA A 61 2.74 -10.61 34.53
C ALA A 61 1.54 -10.11 35.37
N SER A 62 1.70 -9.00 36.10
CA SER A 62 0.61 -8.38 36.87
C SER A 62 -0.48 -7.82 35.96
N GLN A 63 -0.08 -7.13 34.89
CA GLN A 63 -1.00 -6.58 33.88
C GLN A 63 -1.80 -7.69 33.19
N SER A 64 -1.13 -8.74 32.74
CA SER A 64 -1.78 -9.91 32.12
C SER A 64 -2.77 -10.59 33.07
N ALA A 65 -2.43 -10.70 34.36
CA ALA A 65 -3.34 -11.24 35.36
C ALA A 65 -4.56 -10.32 35.60
N ALA A 66 -4.35 -9.01 35.66
CA ALA A 66 -5.40 -8.02 35.87
C ALA A 66 -6.38 -7.96 34.68
N VAL A 67 -5.87 -7.98 33.44
CA VAL A 67 -6.69 -8.06 32.22
C VAL A 67 -7.50 -9.36 32.22
N LYS A 68 -6.87 -10.50 32.51
CA LYS A 68 -7.57 -11.80 32.59
C LYS A 68 -8.70 -11.77 33.62
N ASN A 69 -8.48 -11.12 34.77
CA ASN A 69 -9.50 -10.96 35.81
C ASN A 69 -10.68 -10.13 35.31
N MET A 70 -10.43 -9.03 34.59
CA MET A 70 -11.49 -8.21 33.98
C MET A 70 -12.28 -8.98 32.93
N THR A 71 -11.61 -9.71 32.03
CA THR A 71 -12.26 -10.54 31.01
C THR A 71 -13.14 -11.62 31.64
N THR A 72 -12.72 -12.18 32.80
CA THR A 72 -13.48 -13.22 33.50
C THR A 72 -14.73 -12.67 34.19
N ASN A 73 -14.63 -11.50 34.84
CA ASN A 73 -15.72 -10.95 35.65
C ASN A 73 -16.68 -10.06 34.87
N HIS A 74 -16.27 -9.54 33.70
CA HIS A 74 -17.07 -8.65 32.87
C HIS A 74 -17.19 -9.24 31.46
N PRO A 75 -18.18 -10.12 31.20
CA PRO A 75 -18.45 -10.64 29.86
C PRO A 75 -18.61 -9.50 28.87
N GLY A 76 -17.94 -9.60 27.72
CA GLY A 76 -17.90 -8.54 26.71
C GLY A 76 -16.85 -7.44 26.95
N PHE A 77 -16.02 -7.53 28.00
CA PHE A 77 -14.89 -6.61 28.21
C PHE A 77 -13.96 -6.59 26.99
N GLN A 78 -13.72 -5.39 26.47
CA GLN A 78 -12.85 -5.11 25.34
C GLN A 78 -11.73 -4.17 25.79
N PHE A 79 -10.53 -4.40 25.27
CA PHE A 79 -9.41 -3.51 25.51
C PHE A 79 -8.50 -3.40 24.27
N ARG A 80 -7.67 -2.36 24.22
CA ARG A 80 -6.59 -2.20 23.24
C ARG A 80 -5.27 -1.90 23.95
N VAL A 81 -4.19 -2.46 23.46
CA VAL A 81 -2.82 -2.21 23.95
C VAL A 81 -2.12 -1.27 22.97
N ASN A 82 -1.32 -0.34 23.48
CA ASN A 82 -0.38 0.44 22.67
C ASN A 82 0.96 -0.30 22.64
N GLU A 83 1.37 -0.73 21.45
CA GLU A 83 2.54 -1.60 21.26
C GLU A 83 3.88 -0.91 21.56
N LEU A 84 3.92 0.44 21.52
CA LEU A 84 5.11 1.23 21.84
C LEU A 84 5.31 1.35 23.36
N THR A 85 4.23 1.54 24.11
CA THR A 85 4.28 1.81 25.56
C THR A 85 3.94 0.60 26.43
N GLY A 86 3.33 -0.43 25.85
CA GLY A 86 2.86 -1.64 26.54
C GLY A 86 1.63 -1.40 27.41
N GLY A 87 1.14 -0.16 27.46
CA GLY A 87 -0.03 0.25 28.23
C GLY A 87 -1.35 -0.08 27.54
N VAL A 88 -2.39 -0.35 28.31
CA VAL A 88 -3.76 -0.50 27.77
C VAL A 88 -4.34 0.90 27.57
N THR A 89 -4.74 1.23 26.33
CA THR A 89 -5.16 2.59 25.94
C THR A 89 -6.66 2.80 25.87
N ASN A 90 -7.44 1.75 25.70
CA ASN A 90 -8.89 1.84 25.64
C ASN A 90 -9.45 0.62 26.34
N VAL A 91 -10.37 0.81 27.28
CA VAL A 91 -11.14 -0.25 27.92
C VAL A 91 -12.62 0.12 27.90
N TYR A 92 -13.45 -0.81 27.46
CA TYR A 92 -14.88 -0.60 27.42
C TYR A 92 -15.61 -1.94 27.47
N ASN A 93 -16.88 -1.89 27.81
CA ASN A 93 -17.75 -3.05 27.70
C ASN A 93 -19.06 -2.63 27.00
N PRO A 94 -19.34 -3.13 25.79
CA PRO A 94 -20.56 -2.79 25.07
C PRO A 94 -21.81 -3.50 25.64
N GLN A 95 -21.63 -4.53 26.46
CA GLN A 95 -22.70 -5.37 27.01
C GLN A 95 -23.05 -5.02 28.47
N SER A 96 -22.12 -4.43 29.22
CA SER A 96 -22.31 -4.10 30.64
C SER A 96 -21.38 -2.98 31.12
N THR A 97 -21.34 -2.71 32.42
CA THR A 97 -20.43 -1.73 33.03
C THR A 97 -19.12 -2.37 33.47
N LEU A 98 -18.05 -1.57 33.54
CA LEU A 98 -16.72 -1.97 34.03
C LEU A 98 -16.62 -1.99 35.57
N SER A 99 -17.62 -1.44 36.25
CA SER A 99 -17.71 -1.46 37.70
C SER A 99 -19.16 -1.64 38.17
N ASP A 100 -19.30 -2.02 39.44
CA ASP A 100 -20.53 -1.77 40.19
C ASP A 100 -20.72 -0.27 40.47
N VAL A 101 -21.80 0.08 41.18
CA VAL A 101 -22.06 1.46 41.60
C VAL A 101 -20.94 1.92 42.53
N MET A 102 -20.21 2.96 42.11
CA MET A 102 -19.12 3.54 42.87
C MET A 102 -19.64 4.59 43.86
N HIS A 103 -18.88 4.84 44.93
CA HIS A 103 -19.25 5.80 45.97
C HIS A 103 -18.63 7.18 45.72
N GLY A 104 -19.38 8.24 46.06
CA GLY A 104 -18.94 9.63 45.95
C GLY A 104 -19.42 10.30 44.67
N SER A 105 -18.73 11.36 44.27
CA SER A 105 -18.91 12.03 42.98
C SER A 105 -18.43 11.15 41.81
N PRO A 106 -18.81 11.44 40.56
CA PRO A 106 -18.23 10.78 39.38
C PRO A 106 -16.70 10.89 39.30
N GLU A 107 -16.14 11.99 39.81
CA GLU A 107 -14.70 12.21 39.94
C GLU A 107 -14.08 11.23 40.95
N ASP A 108 -14.71 11.08 42.12
CA ASP A 108 -14.30 10.10 43.12
C ASP A 108 -14.37 8.68 42.55
N ALA A 109 -15.43 8.36 41.80
CA ALA A 109 -15.61 7.08 41.13
C ALA A 109 -14.51 6.80 40.09
N ALA A 110 -14.21 7.78 39.23
CA ALA A 110 -13.17 7.68 38.23
C ALA A 110 -11.79 7.50 38.88
N MET A 111 -11.49 8.25 39.93
CA MET A 111 -10.21 8.15 40.62
C MET A 111 -10.05 6.83 41.37
N GLN A 112 -11.09 6.39 42.08
CA GLN A 112 -11.11 5.07 42.71
C GLN A 112 -10.90 3.96 41.69
N PHE A 113 -11.55 4.03 40.52
CA PHE A 113 -11.40 3.03 39.47
C PHE A 113 -9.98 3.01 38.90
N LEU A 114 -9.38 4.18 38.63
CA LEU A 114 -7.98 4.26 38.18
C LEU A 114 -7.02 3.67 39.23
N GLN A 115 -7.18 4.01 40.51
CA GLN A 115 -6.36 3.45 41.59
C GLN A 115 -6.55 1.93 41.74
N GLN A 116 -7.77 1.41 41.55
CA GLN A 116 -8.03 -0.03 41.65
C GLN A 116 -7.53 -0.82 40.43
N LYS A 117 -7.41 -0.18 39.27
CA LYS A 117 -7.15 -0.84 37.98
C LYS A 117 -5.84 -0.42 37.30
N HIS A 118 -4.96 0.32 37.97
CA HIS A 118 -3.69 0.78 37.39
C HIS A 118 -2.85 -0.38 36.81
N ASP A 119 -2.84 -1.55 37.48
CA ASP A 119 -2.10 -2.73 37.01
C ASP A 119 -2.60 -3.24 35.66
N MET A 120 -3.93 -3.23 35.42
CA MET A 120 -4.52 -3.58 34.13
C MET A 120 -4.03 -2.64 33.02
N LEU A 121 -3.83 -1.36 33.35
CA LEU A 121 -3.36 -0.34 32.43
C LEU A 121 -1.86 -0.42 32.14
N GLY A 122 -1.13 -1.29 32.84
CA GLY A 122 0.34 -1.34 32.82
C GLY A 122 0.99 -0.21 33.62
N LEU A 123 0.20 0.55 34.40
CA LEU A 123 0.66 1.68 35.18
C LEU A 123 1.10 1.23 36.58
N LYS A 124 2.08 1.93 37.13
CA LYS A 124 2.51 1.77 38.53
C LYS A 124 1.68 2.66 39.44
N GLU A 125 1.66 2.34 40.72
CA GLU A 125 0.91 3.10 41.72
C GLU A 125 1.29 4.60 41.71
N TYR A 126 2.59 4.90 41.57
CA TYR A 126 3.09 6.27 41.45
C TYR A 126 2.79 6.96 40.11
N ASP A 127 2.41 6.22 39.06
CA ASP A 127 2.00 6.81 37.77
C ASP A 127 0.58 7.40 37.85
N VAL A 128 -0.22 6.96 38.85
CA VAL A 128 -1.60 7.39 39.06
C VAL A 128 -1.80 8.19 40.35
N GLU A 129 -0.88 8.09 41.32
CA GLU A 129 -0.94 8.80 42.61
C GLU A 129 -1.10 10.33 42.45
N ASN A 130 -0.44 10.89 41.43
CA ASN A 130 -0.45 12.32 41.15
C ASN A 130 -1.31 12.70 39.94
N ALA A 131 -2.21 11.81 39.51
CA ALA A 131 -3.17 12.15 38.46
C ALA A 131 -4.02 13.35 38.88
N GLU A 132 -4.09 14.38 38.04
CA GLU A 132 -4.92 15.55 38.30
C GLU A 132 -6.19 15.48 37.44
N VAL A 133 -7.38 15.58 38.07
CA VAL A 133 -8.63 15.82 37.33
C VAL A 133 -8.59 17.24 36.77
N VAL A 134 -8.66 17.36 35.44
CA VAL A 134 -8.58 18.63 34.73
C VAL A 134 -9.97 19.15 34.35
N ASP A 135 -10.88 18.26 33.95
CA ASP A 135 -12.22 18.63 33.53
C ASP A 135 -13.24 17.56 33.92
N VAL A 136 -14.47 18.01 34.19
CA VAL A 136 -15.62 17.16 34.48
C VAL A 136 -16.79 17.66 33.67
N VAL A 137 -17.24 16.85 32.72
CA VAL A 137 -18.25 17.24 31.74
C VAL A 137 -19.45 16.32 31.85
N TYR A 138 -20.57 16.84 32.36
CA TYR A 138 -21.84 16.13 32.34
C TYR A 138 -22.56 16.31 31.00
N SER A 139 -22.77 15.22 30.28
CA SER A 139 -23.56 15.21 29.05
C SER A 139 -25.04 15.07 29.37
N LYS A 140 -25.81 16.13 29.14
CA LYS A 140 -27.29 16.10 29.27
C LYS A 140 -27.95 15.17 28.26
N VAL A 141 -27.29 14.91 27.13
CA VAL A 141 -27.83 14.07 26.05
C VAL A 141 -27.76 12.59 26.43
N THR A 142 -26.62 12.15 26.96
CA THR A 142 -26.38 10.73 27.27
C THR A 142 -26.61 10.41 28.74
N GLY A 143 -26.62 11.42 29.61
CA GLY A 143 -26.63 11.25 31.06
C GLY A 143 -25.30 10.74 31.64
N VAL A 144 -24.23 10.71 30.83
CA VAL A 144 -22.88 10.27 31.21
C VAL A 144 -22.06 11.48 31.67
N THR A 145 -21.28 11.30 32.74
CA THR A 145 -20.24 12.24 33.16
C THR A 145 -18.90 11.77 32.62
N HIS A 146 -18.21 12.64 31.88
CA HIS A 146 -16.86 12.42 31.37
C HIS A 146 -15.87 13.11 32.30
N VAL A 147 -14.99 12.35 32.94
CA VAL A 147 -13.94 12.84 33.82
C VAL A 147 -12.62 12.77 33.07
N TYR A 148 -11.98 13.91 32.88
CA TYR A 148 -10.69 14.03 32.19
C TYR A 148 -9.60 14.24 33.23
N MET A 149 -8.53 13.48 33.12
CA MET A 149 -7.37 13.52 33.99
C MET A 149 -6.10 13.72 33.17
N ARG A 150 -5.08 14.31 33.78
CA ARG A 150 -3.73 14.38 33.21
C ARG A 150 -2.71 13.72 34.13
N GLN A 151 -1.70 13.10 33.54
CA GLN A 151 -0.58 12.54 34.27
C GLN A 151 0.36 13.66 34.70
N VAL A 152 0.83 13.60 35.94
CA VAL A 152 1.79 14.54 36.51
C VAL A 152 2.90 13.78 37.20
N HIS A 153 4.15 14.18 36.97
CA HIS A 153 5.31 13.62 37.66
C HIS A 153 6.27 14.72 38.10
N GLU A 154 6.63 14.70 39.39
CA GLU A 154 7.35 15.78 40.06
C GLU A 154 6.72 17.17 39.83
N GLY A 155 5.39 17.22 39.74
CA GLY A 155 4.64 18.45 39.50
C GLY A 155 4.65 18.96 38.06
N LEU A 156 5.29 18.25 37.13
CA LEU A 156 5.27 18.56 35.70
C LEU A 156 4.24 17.70 35.00
N SER A 157 3.39 18.35 34.21
CA SER A 157 2.40 17.69 33.34
C SER A 157 3.10 16.88 32.25
N VAL A 158 2.49 15.79 31.80
CA VAL A 158 2.94 15.04 30.62
C VAL A 158 2.21 15.55 29.38
N TYR A 159 2.94 15.99 28.36
CA TYR A 159 2.39 16.41 27.07
C TYR A 159 1.70 15.22 26.38
N GLY A 160 0.41 15.37 26.07
CA GLY A 160 -0.43 14.28 25.54
C GLY A 160 -0.80 13.19 26.56
N GLY A 161 -0.34 13.28 27.82
CA GLY A 161 -0.58 12.29 28.87
C GLY A 161 -1.96 12.40 29.52
N GLN A 162 -3.03 12.30 28.73
CA GLN A 162 -4.42 12.45 29.20
C GLN A 162 -5.10 11.10 29.41
N MET A 163 -6.04 11.05 30.35
CA MET A 163 -6.93 9.92 30.58
C MET A 163 -8.37 10.42 30.65
N GLN A 164 -9.28 9.66 30.08
CA GLN A 164 -10.71 9.93 30.13
C GLN A 164 -11.43 8.75 30.76
N VAL A 165 -12.31 9.01 31.73
CA VAL A 165 -13.14 8.01 32.38
C VAL A 165 -14.59 8.42 32.24
N HIS A 166 -15.43 7.47 31.84
CA HIS A 166 -16.81 7.72 31.52
C HIS A 166 -17.71 7.02 32.54
N VAL A 167 -18.53 7.81 33.22
CA VAL A 167 -19.35 7.40 34.37
C VAL A 167 -20.83 7.56 34.04
N ASP A 168 -21.61 6.50 34.16
CA ASP A 168 -23.04 6.55 33.88
C ASP A 168 -23.87 7.26 34.97
N LYS A 169 -25.16 7.45 34.70
CA LYS A 169 -26.13 8.08 35.62
C LYS A 169 -26.29 7.38 36.98
N SER A 170 -25.84 6.13 37.09
CA SER A 170 -25.87 5.35 38.32
C SER A 170 -24.50 5.33 39.03
N ASN A 171 -23.57 6.17 38.61
CA ASN A 171 -22.20 6.25 39.12
C ASN A 171 -21.38 4.97 38.88
N ARG A 172 -21.57 4.31 37.72
CA ARG A 172 -20.79 3.14 37.30
C ARG A 172 -19.86 3.50 36.15
N ILE A 173 -18.68 2.88 36.10
CA ILE A 173 -17.73 3.09 35.01
C ILE A 173 -18.16 2.30 33.79
N ILE A 174 -18.25 2.95 32.62
CA ILE A 174 -18.66 2.30 31.36
C ILE A 174 -17.50 2.14 30.37
N SER A 175 -16.55 3.08 30.38
CA SER A 175 -15.36 3.02 29.56
C SER A 175 -14.28 3.95 30.09
N MET A 176 -13.04 3.70 29.67
CA MET A 176 -11.88 4.53 29.94
C MET A 176 -10.93 4.53 28.76
N ASN A 177 -10.37 5.69 28.49
CA ASN A 177 -9.32 5.93 27.51
C ASN A 177 -8.07 6.42 28.25
N ASN A 178 -6.94 5.79 28.01
CA ASN A 178 -5.71 5.98 28.78
C ASN A 178 -4.56 6.38 27.85
N GLY A 179 -4.01 7.57 28.06
CA GLY A 179 -2.78 8.06 27.46
C GLY A 179 -1.65 8.27 28.48
N PHE A 180 -1.77 7.77 29.70
CA PHE A 180 -0.70 7.86 30.70
C PHE A 180 0.47 6.95 30.31
N ILE A 181 1.67 7.43 30.59
CA ILE A 181 2.91 6.71 30.29
C ILE A 181 3.24 5.77 31.46
N PRO A 182 3.43 4.47 31.21
CA PRO A 182 3.91 3.52 32.21
C PRO A 182 5.32 3.82 32.68
N ASP A 183 5.55 3.64 33.98
CA ASP A 183 6.85 3.73 34.65
C ASP A 183 7.55 5.08 34.41
N LEU A 184 6.78 6.16 34.49
CA LEU A 184 7.26 7.51 34.18
C LEU A 184 8.37 7.93 35.14
N LYS A 185 8.28 7.52 36.41
CA LYS A 185 9.30 7.82 37.43
C LYS A 185 10.68 7.28 37.05
N THR A 186 10.77 6.02 36.63
CA THR A 186 12.06 5.41 36.27
C THR A 186 12.60 6.04 34.98
N LYS A 187 11.72 6.26 33.99
CA LYS A 187 12.08 6.92 32.73
C LYS A 187 12.60 8.35 32.95
N ALA A 188 11.92 9.15 33.78
CA ALA A 188 12.33 10.51 34.12
C ALA A 188 13.66 10.55 34.89
N ALA A 189 13.91 9.58 35.77
CA ALA A 189 15.14 9.51 36.56
C ALA A 189 16.40 9.31 35.70
N LEU A 190 16.30 8.64 34.55
CA LEU A 190 17.43 8.43 33.62
C LEU A 190 17.95 9.73 33.00
N LEU A 191 17.08 10.75 32.87
CA LEU A 191 17.38 12.00 32.17
C LEU A 191 17.68 13.17 33.12
N GLY A 192 17.13 13.13 34.34
CA GLY A 192 17.18 14.21 35.32
C GLY A 192 16.15 15.32 35.05
N ALA A 193 15.51 15.84 36.10
CA ALA A 193 14.39 16.78 36.02
C ALA A 193 14.79 18.28 35.99
N THR A 194 16.02 18.60 35.59
CA THR A 194 16.52 19.98 35.61
C THR A 194 16.57 20.55 34.20
N ALA A 195 15.81 21.61 33.94
CA ALA A 195 15.90 22.40 32.72
C ALA A 195 17.16 23.26 32.73
N SER A 196 17.99 23.17 31.67
CA SER A 196 19.17 24.01 31.49
C SER A 196 18.86 25.28 30.69
N LEU A 197 17.80 25.25 29.88
CA LEU A 197 17.31 26.38 29.09
C LEU A 197 16.06 26.98 29.75
N SER A 198 15.98 28.31 29.73
CA SER A 198 14.79 29.01 30.17
C SER A 198 13.68 28.94 29.10
N ALA A 199 12.43 29.15 29.50
CA ALA A 199 11.32 29.29 28.54
C ALA A 199 11.58 30.37 27.47
N LYS A 200 12.30 31.43 27.85
CA LYS A 200 12.73 32.48 26.93
C LYS A 200 13.70 31.97 25.87
N ASP A 201 14.66 31.14 26.28
CA ASP A 201 15.62 30.55 25.34
C ASP A 201 14.90 29.55 24.42
N ALA A 202 13.99 28.74 24.96
CA ALA A 202 13.19 27.80 24.19
C ALA A 202 12.32 28.49 23.12
N VAL A 203 11.58 29.55 23.47
CA VAL A 203 10.81 30.35 22.51
C VAL A 203 11.74 31.03 21.49
N THR A 204 12.92 31.48 21.91
CA THR A 204 13.90 32.09 20.99
C THR A 204 14.43 31.07 20.00
N THR A 205 14.66 29.82 20.44
CA THR A 205 15.08 28.73 19.54
C THR A 205 13.94 28.32 18.61
N ALA A 206 12.72 28.09 19.10
CA ALA A 206 11.57 27.80 18.24
C ALA A 206 11.34 28.89 17.19
N ALA A 207 11.41 30.16 17.58
CA ALA A 207 11.26 31.25 16.62
C ALA A 207 12.41 31.29 15.58
N ARG A 208 13.63 30.87 15.96
CA ARG A 208 14.74 30.70 15.00
C ARG A 208 14.49 29.53 14.07
N ASP A 209 14.02 28.40 14.60
CA ASP A 209 13.69 27.19 13.84
C ASP A 209 12.57 27.50 12.83
N LEU A 210 11.62 28.36 13.19
CA LEU A 210 10.58 28.91 12.31
C LEU A 210 11.09 29.98 11.31
N GLY A 211 12.40 30.20 11.19
CA GLY A 211 12.96 31.21 10.29
C GLY A 211 12.61 32.67 10.63
N ILE A 212 12.03 32.93 11.80
CA ILE A 212 11.65 34.29 12.22
C ILE A 212 12.95 35.05 12.53
N GLY A 213 13.28 36.03 11.67
CA GLY A 213 14.58 36.73 11.67
C GLY A 213 14.94 37.46 12.96
N PHE A 214 16.18 37.93 13.09
CA PHE A 214 16.73 38.51 14.33
C PHE A 214 15.85 39.60 14.99
N PHE A 215 15.22 39.26 16.11
CA PHE A 215 14.49 40.16 17.00
C PHE A 215 15.12 40.23 18.40
N ALA A 216 14.71 41.22 19.19
CA ALA A 216 15.01 41.24 20.62
C ALA A 216 14.33 40.02 21.29
N PRO A 217 15.03 39.28 22.18
CA PRO A 217 14.45 38.13 22.84
C PRO A 217 13.11 38.45 23.54
N PRO A 218 12.19 37.48 23.71
CA PRO A 218 10.91 37.71 24.36
C PRO A 218 11.06 38.35 25.75
N LEU A 219 10.17 39.29 26.05
CA LEU A 219 10.04 39.84 27.39
C LEU A 219 9.31 38.82 28.26
N VAL A 220 9.92 38.43 29.38
CA VAL A 220 9.25 37.62 30.40
C VAL A 220 8.35 38.56 31.20
N ILE A 221 7.03 38.43 31.02
CA ILE A 221 6.04 39.22 31.75
C ILE A 221 5.96 38.71 33.18
N ASN A 222 5.71 37.41 33.32
CA ASN A 222 5.57 36.74 34.60
C ASN A 222 6.28 35.39 34.56
N LYS A 223 6.80 34.98 35.70
CA LYS A 223 7.33 33.65 35.95
C LYS A 223 6.72 33.14 37.25
N SER A 224 6.16 31.94 37.22
CA SER A 224 5.77 31.24 38.44
C SER A 224 6.55 29.93 38.55
N ALA A 225 7.07 29.70 39.74
CA ALA A 225 7.49 28.39 40.19
C ALA A 225 6.67 28.13 41.44
N ASP A 226 5.68 27.24 41.34
CA ASP A 226 4.86 26.90 42.49
C ASP A 226 5.65 25.96 43.43
N VAL A 227 5.22 25.87 44.69
CA VAL A 227 5.71 24.94 45.72
C VAL A 227 5.69 23.49 45.21
N LEU A 228 4.82 23.20 44.22
CA LEU A 228 4.68 21.92 43.53
C LEU A 228 5.62 21.75 42.32
N LYS A 229 6.72 22.50 42.16
CA LYS A 229 7.66 22.42 41.02
C LYS A 229 7.07 22.73 39.62
N LYS A 230 5.79 23.12 39.50
CA LYS A 230 5.22 23.66 38.25
C LYS A 230 6.01 24.90 37.81
N GLN A 231 6.62 24.84 36.63
CA GLN A 231 7.36 25.97 36.07
C GLN A 231 6.61 26.51 34.86
N THR A 232 6.11 27.73 34.99
CA THR A 232 5.48 28.43 33.88
C THR A 232 6.09 29.82 33.69
N ALA A 233 6.03 30.30 32.45
CA ALA A 233 6.40 31.66 32.10
C ALA A 233 5.42 32.21 31.08
N THR A 234 5.05 33.48 31.23
CA THR A 234 4.32 34.21 30.20
C THR A 234 5.30 35.13 29.48
N LEU A 235 5.42 34.97 28.17
CA LEU A 235 6.37 35.68 27.34
C LEU A 235 5.65 36.53 26.29
N SER A 236 6.11 37.75 26.09
CA SER A 236 5.56 38.65 25.09
C SER A 236 6.62 39.05 24.08
N GLN A 237 6.30 38.83 22.80
CA GLN A 237 7.03 39.38 21.68
C GLN A 237 6.10 39.44 20.46
N PRO A 238 5.49 40.61 20.17
CA PRO A 238 4.51 40.75 19.08
C PRO A 238 5.02 40.37 17.68
N ARG A 239 6.35 40.32 17.49
CA ARG A 239 6.97 39.85 16.24
C ARG A 239 7.11 38.33 16.13
N ILE A 240 6.94 37.61 17.24
CA ILE A 240 6.98 36.15 17.30
C ILE A 240 5.55 35.60 17.38
N SER A 241 4.70 36.18 18.24
CA SER A 241 3.31 35.76 18.43
C SER A 241 2.42 36.96 18.70
N LYS A 242 1.21 36.96 18.13
CA LYS A 242 0.19 38.00 18.35
C LYS A 242 -0.29 38.06 19.79
N GLN A 243 -0.33 36.91 20.44
CA GLN A 243 -0.71 36.77 21.84
C GLN A 243 0.51 36.44 22.70
N ASP A 244 0.39 36.73 23.99
CA ASP A 244 1.39 36.32 24.96
C ASP A 244 1.48 34.79 25.00
N MET A 245 2.70 34.28 24.87
CA MET A 245 3.00 32.85 24.86
C MET A 245 3.06 32.36 26.30
N LYS A 246 2.21 31.39 26.65
CA LYS A 246 2.24 30.71 27.94
C LYS A 246 3.09 29.46 27.79
N ALA A 247 4.29 29.50 28.37
CA ALA A 247 5.20 28.37 28.38
C ALA A 247 5.06 27.57 29.66
N GLU A 248 4.92 26.24 29.53
CA GLU A 248 4.89 25.28 30.63
C GLU A 248 6.01 24.25 30.45
N LEU A 249 6.74 23.95 31.52
CA LEU A 249 7.70 22.85 31.52
C LEU A 249 6.97 21.53 31.70
N MET A 250 7.17 20.59 30.77
CA MET A 250 6.42 19.32 30.68
C MET A 250 7.35 18.14 30.41
N TRP A 251 6.83 16.94 30.66
CA TRP A 251 7.42 15.68 30.16
C TRP A 251 6.85 15.34 28.79
N LEU A 252 7.69 15.07 27.81
CA LEU A 252 7.31 14.62 26.47
C LEU A 252 7.62 13.13 26.32
N PRO A 253 6.64 12.26 26.03
CA PRO A 253 6.91 10.87 25.68
C PRO A 253 7.59 10.76 24.31
N LEU A 254 8.62 9.93 24.20
CA LEU A 254 9.34 9.64 22.95
C LEU A 254 9.01 8.24 22.43
N ALA A 255 9.17 8.01 21.13
CA ALA A 255 8.76 6.75 20.51
C ALA A 255 9.64 5.54 20.87
N ASP A 256 10.86 5.78 21.37
CA ASP A 256 11.75 4.74 21.93
C ASP A 256 11.36 4.31 23.36
N GLY A 257 10.24 4.80 23.87
CA GLY A 257 9.73 4.50 25.21
C GLY A 257 10.36 5.34 26.33
N GLN A 258 11.30 6.24 26.03
CA GLN A 258 11.84 7.22 26.96
C GLN A 258 10.93 8.47 27.05
N VAL A 259 11.38 9.46 27.81
CA VAL A 259 10.76 10.78 27.86
C VAL A 259 11.80 11.87 27.58
N SER A 260 11.39 13.10 27.30
CA SER A 260 12.27 14.27 27.39
C SER A 260 11.61 15.37 28.22
N LEU A 261 12.43 16.25 28.78
CA LEU A 261 11.97 17.44 29.47
C LEU A 261 11.86 18.57 28.45
N VAL A 262 10.67 19.15 28.26
CA VAL A 262 10.40 20.13 27.20
C VAL A 262 9.68 21.36 27.74
N TRP A 263 9.86 22.50 27.09
CA TRP A 263 8.96 23.65 27.19
C TRP A 263 7.88 23.49 26.12
N ASN A 264 6.61 23.47 26.52
CA ASN A 264 5.46 23.60 25.63
C ASN A 264 4.96 25.04 25.64
N PHE A 265 4.60 25.58 24.47
CA PHE A 265 3.97 26.89 24.34
C PHE A 265 3.25 27.00 22.99
N GLN A 266 2.23 27.86 22.94
CA GLN A 266 1.53 28.18 21.71
C GLN A 266 2.00 29.51 21.12
N MET A 267 2.12 29.56 19.80
CA MET A 267 2.51 30.74 19.02
C MET A 267 1.47 31.02 17.94
N GLN A 268 0.72 32.11 18.09
CA GLN A 268 -0.17 32.59 17.03
C GLN A 268 0.60 33.55 16.14
N MET A 269 0.87 33.16 14.90
CA MET A 269 1.79 33.89 14.05
C MET A 269 1.27 35.29 13.66
N PRO A 270 2.13 36.32 13.55
CA PRO A 270 1.72 37.70 13.23
C PRO A 270 0.96 37.87 11.91
N ASN A 271 1.05 36.92 10.99
CA ASN A 271 0.36 36.89 9.70
C ASN A 271 -1.04 36.26 9.74
N ASP A 272 -1.51 35.72 10.87
CA ASP A 272 -2.76 34.93 11.01
C ASP A 272 -2.80 33.59 10.26
N GLU A 273 -1.72 33.19 9.58
CA GLU A 273 -1.71 31.96 8.77
C GLU A 273 -1.58 30.71 9.63
N HIS A 274 -0.91 30.82 10.79
CA HIS A 274 -0.63 29.67 11.64
C HIS A 274 -0.85 29.96 13.12
N TRP A 275 -1.22 28.90 13.84
CA TRP A 275 -1.24 28.88 15.29
C TRP A 275 -0.60 27.59 15.75
N TYR A 276 0.70 27.66 16.04
CA TYR A 276 1.45 26.48 16.44
C TYR A 276 1.32 26.17 17.93
N ASP A 277 1.19 24.90 18.26
CA ASP A 277 1.55 24.32 19.55
C ASP A 277 2.90 23.62 19.40
N MET A 278 3.90 24.06 20.17
CA MET A 278 5.27 23.61 20.01
C MET A 278 5.81 22.98 21.28
N THR A 279 6.73 22.03 21.14
CA THR A 279 7.56 21.53 22.25
C THR A 279 9.04 21.66 21.89
N VAL A 280 9.82 22.22 22.83
CA VAL A 280 11.26 22.43 22.66
C VAL A 280 12.01 21.81 23.84
N ASP A 281 13.04 21.01 23.56
CA ASP A 281 13.86 20.37 24.56
C ASP A 281 14.46 21.40 25.54
N ALA A 282 14.17 21.21 26.83
CA ALA A 282 14.54 22.15 27.87
C ALA A 282 16.04 22.11 28.22
N ARG A 283 16.85 21.27 27.56
CA ARG A 283 18.30 21.17 27.76
C ARG A 283 19.08 21.51 26.51
N THR A 284 18.65 20.99 25.36
CA THR A 284 19.38 21.16 24.09
C THR A 284 18.83 22.28 23.23
N GLY A 285 17.55 22.64 23.42
CA GLY A 285 16.84 23.59 22.58
C GLY A 285 16.33 22.98 21.28
N LYS A 286 16.51 21.67 21.07
CA LYS A 286 15.94 20.97 19.90
C LYS A 286 14.41 21.08 19.92
N SER A 287 13.79 21.56 18.85
CA SER A 287 12.35 21.44 18.67
C SER A 287 11.97 19.96 18.52
N TRP A 288 10.98 19.50 19.29
CA TRP A 288 10.47 18.13 19.25
C TRP A 288 9.16 18.04 18.49
N THR A 289 8.24 18.98 18.71
CA THR A 289 6.96 19.02 17.98
C THR A 289 6.59 20.45 17.59
N ARG A 290 5.90 20.61 16.46
CA ARG A 290 5.22 21.82 15.97
C ARG A 290 3.92 21.34 15.35
N ILE A 291 2.78 21.67 15.96
CA ILE A 291 1.44 21.28 15.49
C ILE A 291 0.65 22.55 15.18
N ASP A 292 0.20 22.74 13.94
CA ASP A 292 -0.62 23.88 13.55
C ASP A 292 -2.10 23.67 13.88
N TRP A 293 -2.71 24.64 14.54
CA TRP A 293 -4.12 24.64 14.95
C TRP A 293 -5.03 25.38 13.96
N VAL A 294 -4.50 25.95 12.86
CA VAL A 294 -5.30 26.57 11.78
C VAL A 294 -5.77 25.50 10.78
N ALA A 295 -6.97 25.69 10.18
CA ALA A 295 -7.67 24.71 9.34
C ALA A 295 -6.85 24.12 8.18
N ALA A 296 -7.18 22.87 7.83
CA ALA A 296 -6.54 22.03 6.83
C ALA A 296 -7.16 22.17 5.44
N ASP A 297 -6.35 21.94 4.40
CA ASP A 297 -6.80 21.92 3.01
C ASP A 297 -7.82 20.79 2.83
N SER A 298 -8.91 21.02 2.08
CA SER A 298 -9.91 19.98 1.85
C SER A 298 -10.49 20.02 0.45
N TYR A 299 -10.82 18.84 -0.06
CA TYR A 299 -11.22 18.63 -1.45
C TYR A 299 -12.40 17.67 -1.49
N ARG A 300 -13.54 18.10 -2.04
CA ARG A 300 -14.62 17.15 -2.35
C ARG A 300 -14.33 16.54 -3.73
N VAL A 301 -13.96 15.27 -3.82
CA VAL A 301 -13.43 14.66 -5.05
C VAL A 301 -13.87 13.21 -5.18
N TYR A 302 -13.68 12.61 -6.37
CA TYR A 302 -13.72 11.17 -6.52
C TYR A 302 -12.35 10.63 -6.06
N ALA A 303 -12.21 10.41 -4.75
CA ALA A 303 -10.93 10.04 -4.14
C ALA A 303 -10.49 8.63 -4.58
N ALA A 304 -9.18 8.40 -4.71
CA ALA A 304 -8.65 7.07 -5.01
C ALA A 304 -9.18 6.02 -4.00
N PRO A 305 -9.50 4.79 -4.45
CA PRO A 305 -9.26 4.23 -5.78
C PRO A 305 -10.43 4.44 -6.77
N CYS A 306 -11.29 5.44 -6.57
CA CYS A 306 -12.43 5.69 -7.45
C CYS A 306 -11.98 6.05 -8.86
N GLU A 307 -12.41 5.29 -9.86
CA GLU A 307 -12.02 5.55 -11.26
C GLU A 307 -12.82 6.70 -11.86
N ASP A 308 -14.12 6.75 -11.63
CA ASP A 308 -15.01 7.72 -12.26
C ASP A 308 -16.36 7.87 -11.51
N PRO A 309 -17.28 8.76 -11.95
CA PRO A 309 -18.56 8.97 -11.29
C PRO A 309 -19.57 7.81 -11.32
N ASN A 310 -19.42 6.85 -12.24
CA ASN A 310 -20.23 5.62 -12.25
C ASN A 310 -19.68 4.59 -11.27
N ASP A 311 -18.40 4.70 -10.92
CA ASP A 311 -17.71 3.78 -10.02
C ASP A 311 -18.00 4.07 -8.54
N CYS A 312 -17.95 5.34 -8.12
CA CYS A 312 -18.24 5.73 -6.74
C CYS A 312 -18.76 7.18 -6.59
N GLY A 313 -19.21 7.52 -5.38
CA GLY A 313 -19.59 8.89 -5.02
C GLY A 313 -18.42 9.72 -4.49
N ARG A 314 -18.49 11.06 -4.65
CA ARG A 314 -17.47 11.98 -4.12
C ARG A 314 -17.38 11.94 -2.59
N SER A 315 -16.17 11.96 -2.06
CA SER A 315 -15.86 12.11 -0.64
C SER A 315 -15.17 13.45 -0.36
N LEU A 316 -15.23 13.93 0.89
CA LEU A 316 -14.43 15.07 1.32
C LEU A 316 -13.12 14.53 1.91
N VAL A 317 -12.01 14.83 1.25
CA VAL A 317 -10.66 14.49 1.72
C VAL A 317 -10.07 15.73 2.40
N VAL A 318 -9.43 15.54 3.55
CA VAL A 318 -8.88 16.62 4.39
C VAL A 318 -7.41 16.35 4.64
N ASP A 319 -6.58 17.37 4.47
CA ASP A 319 -5.12 17.37 4.63
C ASP A 319 -4.41 16.21 3.90
N PRO A 320 -4.67 15.98 2.60
CA PRO A 320 -4.12 14.84 1.89
C PRO A 320 -2.63 14.96 1.53
N ALA A 321 -2.03 16.14 1.70
CA ALA A 321 -0.68 16.39 1.25
C ALA A 321 0.34 15.56 2.04
N ASP A 322 1.21 14.86 1.33
CA ASP A 322 2.29 14.16 2.01
C ASP A 322 3.30 15.15 2.55
N SER A 323 3.59 15.06 3.85
CA SER A 323 4.49 16.03 4.48
C SER A 323 5.92 15.95 3.95
N ILE A 324 6.38 14.80 3.43
CA ILE A 324 7.75 14.63 2.94
C ILE A 324 7.85 15.07 1.49
N GLU A 325 6.92 14.60 0.65
CA GLU A 325 6.94 14.83 -0.80
C GLU A 325 6.35 16.19 -1.19
N SER A 326 5.45 16.73 -0.37
CA SER A 326 4.89 18.07 -0.49
C SER A 326 5.12 18.89 0.80
N PRO A 327 6.38 19.30 1.12
CA PRO A 327 6.71 20.04 2.35
C PRO A 327 5.88 21.29 2.60
N ASN A 328 5.55 22.00 1.50
CA ASN A 328 4.78 23.23 1.50
C ASN A 328 3.26 22.99 1.38
N ALA A 329 2.81 21.75 1.56
CA ALA A 329 1.50 21.25 1.12
C ALA A 329 1.27 21.49 -0.38
N TRP A 330 0.05 21.25 -0.86
CA TRP A 330 -0.25 21.31 -2.28
C TRP A 330 -0.49 22.73 -2.80
N HIS A 331 -0.83 23.70 -1.96
CA HIS A 331 -1.21 25.03 -2.38
C HIS A 331 -0.11 26.08 -2.15
N SER A 332 0.28 26.79 -3.21
CA SER A 332 1.13 27.99 -3.16
C SER A 332 0.32 29.28 -2.98
N SER A 333 -0.98 29.25 -3.29
CA SER A 333 -1.89 30.40 -3.11
C SER A 333 -3.26 29.97 -2.58
N ASN A 334 -4.32 30.74 -2.88
CA ASN A 334 -5.73 30.37 -2.66
C ASN A 334 -6.39 29.78 -3.92
N LEU A 335 -5.66 29.64 -5.02
CA LEU A 335 -6.08 28.95 -6.25
C LEU A 335 -5.61 27.50 -6.22
N MET A 336 -6.04 26.68 -7.18
CA MET A 336 -5.56 25.30 -7.37
C MET A 336 -4.19 25.28 -8.06
N ASP A 337 -3.22 25.95 -7.43
CA ASP A 337 -1.83 26.09 -7.87
C ASP A 337 -0.87 25.80 -6.70
N GLY A 338 0.26 25.19 -7.03
CA GLY A 338 1.13 24.56 -6.06
C GLY A 338 2.55 24.35 -6.54
N ASN A 339 3.34 23.67 -5.71
CA ASN A 339 4.67 23.22 -6.10
C ASN A 339 4.59 22.19 -7.22
N ASN A 340 3.60 21.30 -7.20
CA ASN A 340 3.57 20.10 -8.05
C ASN A 340 2.75 20.32 -9.34
N VAL A 341 1.71 21.16 -9.26
CA VAL A 341 0.74 21.35 -10.35
C VAL A 341 0.09 22.73 -10.26
N HIS A 342 -0.20 23.31 -11.43
CA HIS A 342 -1.14 24.41 -11.61
C HIS A 342 -2.33 23.93 -12.45
N ALA A 343 -3.47 23.71 -11.80
CA ALA A 343 -4.72 23.32 -12.46
C ALA A 343 -5.59 24.55 -12.79
N TYR A 344 -6.02 24.68 -14.05
CA TYR A 344 -6.83 25.83 -14.49
C TYR A 344 -7.78 25.51 -15.66
N ASP A 345 -8.88 26.26 -15.74
CA ASP A 345 -9.83 26.19 -16.87
C ASP A 345 -9.14 26.67 -18.15
N ASP A 346 -9.16 25.85 -19.20
CA ASP A 346 -8.77 26.28 -20.54
C ASP A 346 -9.83 25.98 -21.61
N SER A 347 -11.11 26.10 -21.27
CA SER A 347 -12.22 26.02 -22.24
C SER A 347 -12.10 26.98 -23.43
N ALA A 348 -11.21 27.96 -23.36
CA ALA A 348 -10.90 28.90 -24.43
C ALA A 348 -9.65 28.54 -25.27
N SER A 349 -8.98 27.42 -24.97
CA SER A 349 -7.79 26.90 -25.65
C SER A 349 -6.68 27.95 -25.83
N ARG A 350 -6.28 28.56 -24.72
CA ARG A 350 -5.25 29.61 -24.68
C ARG A 350 -3.89 29.07 -24.24
N ASN A 351 -3.81 27.83 -23.79
CA ASN A 351 -2.64 27.16 -23.23
C ASN A 351 -1.99 27.96 -22.09
N ARG A 352 -2.83 28.63 -21.28
CA ARG A 352 -2.42 29.43 -20.13
C ARG A 352 -3.61 29.73 -19.23
N PRO A 353 -3.38 29.93 -17.91
CA PRO A 353 -4.46 30.25 -16.98
C PRO A 353 -5.22 31.53 -17.37
N PRO A 354 -6.55 31.56 -17.19
CA PRO A 354 -7.34 32.76 -17.36
C PRO A 354 -7.03 33.77 -16.24
N SER A 355 -7.37 35.04 -16.47
CA SER A 355 -7.15 36.10 -15.46
C SER A 355 -8.01 35.95 -14.21
N ASN A 356 -9.11 35.19 -14.30
CA ASN A 356 -9.98 34.88 -13.18
C ASN A 356 -10.11 33.37 -13.09
N GLN A 357 -9.60 32.80 -12.01
CA GLN A 357 -9.62 31.36 -11.75
C GLN A 357 -10.47 31.07 -10.52
N PRO A 358 -11.16 29.92 -10.47
CA PRO A 358 -11.81 29.46 -9.25
C PRO A 358 -10.80 29.36 -8.10
N SER A 359 -11.22 29.80 -6.91
CA SER A 359 -10.41 29.81 -5.70
C SER A 359 -11.05 28.92 -4.64
N CYS A 360 -10.23 28.19 -3.88
CA CYS A 360 -10.67 27.46 -2.68
C CYS A 360 -10.75 28.36 -1.43
N GLY A 361 -10.61 29.67 -1.61
CA GLY A 361 -10.59 30.65 -0.53
C GLY A 361 -9.36 30.55 0.35
N ASN A 362 -9.28 31.43 1.36
CA ASN A 362 -8.14 31.45 2.30
C ASN A 362 -8.06 30.21 3.18
N SER A 363 -9.19 29.52 3.36
CA SER A 363 -9.29 28.28 4.12
C SER A 363 -8.96 27.03 3.28
N ARG A 364 -8.69 27.20 1.97
CA ARG A 364 -8.38 26.10 1.04
C ARG A 364 -9.41 24.96 1.12
N ASP A 365 -10.68 25.36 1.19
CA ASP A 365 -11.84 24.47 1.23
C ASP A 365 -12.40 24.36 -0.20
N CYS A 366 -11.85 23.42 -0.97
CA CYS A 366 -12.26 23.10 -2.32
C CYS A 366 -13.51 22.19 -2.33
N ASP A 367 -14.54 22.51 -1.54
CA ASP A 367 -15.83 21.82 -1.54
C ASP A 367 -16.82 22.46 -2.53
N PHE A 368 -16.66 22.13 -3.81
CA PHE A 368 -17.53 22.63 -4.88
C PHE A 368 -18.69 21.67 -5.19
N PRO A 369 -19.93 22.16 -5.33
CA PRO A 369 -21.06 21.32 -5.73
C PRO A 369 -20.93 20.86 -7.19
N ILE A 370 -21.54 19.73 -7.52
CA ILE A 370 -21.63 19.22 -8.90
C ILE A 370 -23.03 18.68 -9.19
N ASN A 371 -23.50 18.85 -10.43
CA ASN A 371 -24.69 18.19 -10.95
C ASN A 371 -24.40 17.63 -12.34
N LEU A 372 -24.17 16.31 -12.41
CA LEU A 372 -23.80 15.61 -13.64
C LEU A 372 -24.93 15.57 -14.71
N ASN A 373 -26.14 16.03 -14.37
CA ASN A 373 -27.22 16.21 -15.35
C ASN A 373 -27.14 17.56 -16.09
N GLN A 374 -26.19 18.43 -15.72
CA GLN A 374 -25.95 19.72 -16.36
C GLN A 374 -24.70 19.65 -17.25
N GLN A 375 -24.48 20.69 -18.05
CA GLN A 375 -23.26 20.76 -18.87
C GLN A 375 -22.00 20.96 -18.00
N PRO A 376 -20.83 20.45 -18.43
CA PRO A 376 -19.55 20.60 -17.71
C PRO A 376 -19.18 22.03 -17.29
N SER A 377 -19.53 23.01 -18.12
CA SER A 377 -19.34 24.44 -17.82
C SER A 377 -20.05 24.93 -16.55
N THR A 378 -20.97 24.15 -15.99
CA THR A 378 -21.67 24.50 -14.74
C THR A 378 -20.94 24.02 -13.48
N TYR A 379 -19.91 23.18 -13.62
CA TYR A 379 -19.19 22.57 -12.50
C TYR A 379 -17.66 22.55 -12.69
N THR A 380 -17.12 23.47 -13.49
CA THR A 380 -15.67 23.60 -13.75
C THR A 380 -14.84 23.69 -12.46
N SER A 381 -15.33 24.32 -11.39
CA SER A 381 -14.61 24.35 -10.10
C SER A 381 -14.47 22.97 -9.45
N ALA A 382 -15.50 22.11 -9.55
CA ALA A 382 -15.45 20.75 -9.04
C ALA A 382 -14.52 19.85 -9.90
N ALA A 383 -14.54 20.03 -11.22
CA ALA A 383 -13.63 19.37 -12.15
C ALA A 383 -12.17 19.74 -11.86
N LEU A 384 -11.87 21.03 -11.73
CA LEU A 384 -10.54 21.51 -11.38
C LEU A 384 -10.04 20.98 -10.03
N SER A 385 -10.91 20.94 -9.01
CA SER A 385 -10.53 20.39 -7.71
C SER A 385 -10.20 18.90 -7.79
N ASN A 386 -10.87 18.15 -8.67
CA ASN A 386 -10.60 16.73 -8.89
C ASN A 386 -9.27 16.53 -9.63
N LEU A 387 -9.05 17.30 -10.70
CA LEU A 387 -7.80 17.30 -11.47
C LEU A 387 -6.59 17.68 -10.61
N PHE A 388 -6.71 18.72 -9.79
CA PHE A 388 -5.68 19.18 -8.87
C PHE A 388 -5.36 18.13 -7.80
N TYR A 389 -6.39 17.53 -7.20
CA TYR A 389 -6.22 16.47 -6.21
C TYR A 389 -5.47 15.26 -6.79
N TRP A 390 -5.87 14.78 -7.97
CA TRP A 390 -5.25 13.59 -8.58
C TRP A 390 -3.82 13.83 -9.06
N ASN A 391 -3.51 15.00 -9.64
CA ASN A 391 -2.13 15.33 -10.00
C ASN A 391 -1.21 15.34 -8.77
N ASN A 392 -1.64 15.95 -7.66
CA ASN A 392 -0.84 15.96 -6.43
C ASN A 392 -0.76 14.58 -5.76
N LEU A 393 -1.85 13.80 -5.76
CA LEU A 393 -1.86 12.44 -5.23
C LEU A 393 -0.84 11.55 -5.97
N ILE A 394 -0.84 11.62 -7.31
CA ILE A 394 0.07 10.84 -8.15
C ILE A 394 1.51 11.31 -7.97
N HIS A 395 1.74 12.63 -7.85
CA HIS A 395 3.04 13.21 -7.53
C HIS A 395 3.61 12.63 -6.22
N ASP A 396 2.89 12.82 -5.10
CA ASP A 396 3.34 12.40 -3.77
C ASP A 396 3.51 10.88 -3.70
N THR A 397 2.61 10.12 -4.33
CA THR A 397 2.69 8.66 -4.32
C THR A 397 3.88 8.17 -5.14
N HIS A 398 4.07 8.62 -6.38
CA HIS A 398 5.17 8.12 -7.23
C HIS A 398 6.56 8.58 -6.76
N ALA A 399 6.67 9.70 -6.06
CA ALA A 399 7.93 10.09 -5.42
C ALA A 399 8.45 9.00 -4.48
N LYS A 400 7.57 8.42 -3.65
CA LYS A 400 7.90 7.27 -2.78
C LYS A 400 8.25 5.99 -3.56
N TYR A 401 7.70 5.83 -4.75
CA TYR A 401 8.07 4.73 -5.67
C TYR A 401 9.32 5.03 -6.51
N GLY A 402 10.01 6.14 -6.26
CA GLY A 402 11.30 6.49 -6.87
C GLY A 402 11.22 7.44 -8.08
N PHE A 403 10.06 8.06 -8.34
CA PHE A 403 9.97 9.21 -9.25
C PHE A 403 10.06 10.51 -8.44
N ASP A 404 11.22 10.71 -7.82
CA ASP A 404 11.57 11.85 -6.99
C ASP A 404 12.21 13.00 -7.80
N GLU A 405 12.72 14.03 -7.12
CA GLU A 405 13.35 15.17 -7.79
C GLU A 405 14.55 14.76 -8.64
N ALA A 406 15.40 13.85 -8.15
CA ALA A 406 16.58 13.40 -8.88
C ALA A 406 16.21 12.56 -10.11
N ALA A 407 15.09 11.84 -10.05
CA ALA A 407 14.50 11.10 -11.15
C ALA A 407 13.71 11.99 -12.14
N GLY A 408 13.64 13.29 -11.89
CA GLY A 408 13.00 14.27 -12.77
C GLY A 408 11.48 14.26 -12.67
N ASN A 409 10.96 14.26 -11.43
CA ASN A 409 9.55 14.54 -11.15
C ASN A 409 9.14 15.97 -11.56
N PHE A 410 7.89 16.33 -11.30
CA PHE A 410 7.32 17.61 -11.74
C PHE A 410 7.08 18.53 -10.55
N GLN A 411 7.98 19.48 -10.32
CA GLN A 411 7.79 20.47 -9.25
C GLN A 411 8.51 21.81 -9.48
N GLU A 412 8.00 22.89 -8.89
CA GLU A 412 8.60 24.22 -9.02
C GLU A 412 9.91 24.37 -8.22
N ASP A 413 9.93 23.93 -6.96
CA ASP A 413 11.10 23.90 -6.09
C ASP A 413 11.44 22.46 -5.68
N ASN A 414 12.69 22.05 -5.93
CA ASN A 414 13.22 20.72 -5.62
C ASN A 414 13.81 20.61 -4.21
N PHE A 415 13.74 21.68 -3.40
CA PHE A 415 14.23 21.69 -2.01
C PHE A 415 15.72 21.30 -1.85
N GLY A 416 16.50 21.41 -2.93
CA GLY A 416 17.89 20.96 -2.98
C GLY A 416 18.08 19.45 -3.00
N ARG A 417 17.04 18.64 -3.26
CA ARG A 417 17.07 17.17 -3.27
C ARG A 417 17.60 16.56 -4.58
N GLY A 418 17.68 17.31 -5.67
CA GLY A 418 18.20 16.84 -6.95
C GLY A 418 17.43 17.40 -8.14
N GLY A 419 17.73 16.94 -9.35
CA GLY A 419 16.98 17.30 -10.56
C GLY A 419 17.01 18.77 -10.95
N ARG A 420 16.03 19.17 -11.76
CA ARG A 420 15.78 20.54 -12.18
C ARG A 420 14.31 20.90 -11.99
N GLY A 421 14.02 21.70 -10.97
CA GLY A 421 12.68 22.24 -10.78
C GLY A 421 12.30 23.31 -11.80
N SER A 422 11.25 24.07 -11.47
CA SER A 422 10.52 24.97 -12.38
C SER A 422 9.77 24.19 -13.47
N ASP A 423 9.18 23.06 -13.08
CA ASP A 423 8.49 22.18 -13.99
C ASP A 423 7.26 21.48 -13.43
N SER A 424 6.49 22.17 -12.59
CA SER A 424 5.15 21.70 -12.21
C SER A 424 4.26 21.41 -13.42
N VAL A 425 3.29 20.53 -13.26
CA VAL A 425 2.33 20.21 -14.31
C VAL A 425 1.40 21.40 -14.57
N ASN A 426 1.32 21.86 -15.81
CA ASN A 426 0.21 22.70 -16.27
C ASN A 426 -0.99 21.80 -16.60
N ALA A 427 -1.98 21.73 -15.72
CA ALA A 427 -3.14 20.86 -15.87
C ALA A 427 -4.36 21.66 -16.35
N GLU A 428 -4.71 21.49 -17.63
CA GLU A 428 -5.74 22.27 -18.33
C GLU A 428 -7.06 21.51 -18.32
N ALA A 429 -8.02 21.98 -17.52
CA ALA A 429 -9.34 21.39 -17.42
C ALA A 429 -10.28 21.89 -18.53
N GLN A 430 -11.16 21.01 -18.99
CA GLN A 430 -12.18 21.26 -20.01
C GLN A 430 -11.63 21.98 -21.25
N ASP A 431 -10.39 21.67 -21.64
CA ASP A 431 -9.67 22.41 -22.67
C ASP A 431 -10.44 22.41 -24.00
N GLY A 432 -10.65 23.61 -24.55
CA GLY A 432 -11.38 23.84 -25.80
C GLY A 432 -10.63 23.43 -27.07
N GLY A 433 -9.38 22.97 -26.95
CA GLY A 433 -8.51 22.55 -28.04
C GLY A 433 -8.88 21.20 -28.65
N GLY A 434 -9.71 20.41 -27.96
CA GLY A 434 -10.12 19.08 -28.39
C GLY A 434 -11.43 18.59 -27.75
N ILE A 435 -11.88 17.42 -28.21
CA ILE A 435 -12.97 16.65 -27.60
C ILE A 435 -12.68 15.15 -27.77
N ASN A 436 -13.24 14.31 -26.90
CA ASN A 436 -13.11 12.85 -26.92
C ASN A 436 -11.66 12.35 -26.86
N ASN A 437 -10.82 13.05 -26.10
CA ASN A 437 -9.43 12.69 -25.91
C ASN A 437 -8.88 13.32 -24.63
N ALA A 438 -7.62 13.06 -24.34
CA ALA A 438 -6.76 13.87 -23.48
C ALA A 438 -5.33 13.77 -24.04
N ASN A 439 -4.39 14.53 -23.50
CA ASN A 439 -2.96 14.35 -23.82
C ASN A 439 -2.05 14.95 -22.75
N PHE A 440 -0.81 14.45 -22.71
CA PHE A 440 0.25 14.97 -21.85
C PHE A 440 1.54 15.22 -22.65
N ALA A 441 1.99 16.46 -22.67
CA ALA A 441 3.26 16.85 -23.27
C ALA A 441 4.36 16.88 -22.21
N THR A 442 5.38 16.02 -22.35
CA THR A 442 6.49 15.90 -21.39
C THR A 442 7.80 16.45 -21.97
N PRO A 443 8.14 17.73 -21.76
CA PRO A 443 9.47 18.23 -22.06
C PRO A 443 10.52 17.67 -21.06
N PRO A 444 11.82 17.80 -21.36
CA PRO A 444 12.89 17.45 -20.43
C PRO A 444 12.77 18.16 -19.07
N ASP A 445 13.41 17.57 -18.07
CA ASP A 445 13.54 18.08 -16.69
C ASP A 445 13.91 19.56 -16.62
N GLY A 446 13.16 20.32 -15.82
CA GLY A 446 13.25 21.78 -15.71
C GLY A 446 12.44 22.56 -16.75
N SER A 447 11.41 21.94 -17.33
CA SER A 447 10.41 22.62 -18.15
C SER A 447 9.02 22.04 -17.84
N ASN A 448 8.03 22.90 -17.60
CA ASN A 448 6.70 22.47 -17.22
C ASN A 448 6.07 21.56 -18.29
N PRO A 449 5.66 20.32 -17.94
CA PRO A 449 4.79 19.54 -18.81
C PRO A 449 3.39 20.16 -18.85
N ARG A 450 2.59 19.69 -19.81
CA ARG A 450 1.21 20.14 -19.98
C ARG A 450 0.26 18.97 -20.16
N MET A 451 -0.70 18.84 -19.25
CA MET A 451 -1.81 17.91 -19.34
C MET A 451 -3.04 18.66 -19.87
N GLN A 452 -3.67 18.16 -20.92
CA GLN A 452 -4.87 18.75 -21.52
C GLN A 452 -6.02 17.75 -21.43
N MET A 453 -7.00 18.06 -20.58
CA MET A 453 -8.18 17.22 -20.36
C MET A 453 -9.35 17.78 -21.18
N PHE A 454 -9.99 16.93 -21.99
CA PHE A 454 -11.09 17.38 -22.85
C PHE A 454 -12.45 16.87 -22.44
N LEU A 455 -13.48 17.54 -22.96
CA LEU A 455 -14.86 17.08 -22.87
C LEU A 455 -15.13 15.94 -23.87
N TRP A 456 -16.07 15.07 -23.53
CA TRP A 456 -16.50 13.92 -24.33
C TRP A 456 -17.93 14.09 -24.82
N ASN A 457 -18.21 13.52 -25.99
CA ASN A 457 -19.50 13.64 -26.67
C ASN A 457 -20.66 13.12 -25.80
N GLY A 458 -21.80 13.80 -25.87
CA GLY A 458 -23.01 13.41 -25.13
C GLY A 458 -23.97 14.58 -24.94
N SER A 459 -25.11 14.31 -24.31
CA SER A 459 -26.03 15.33 -23.83
C SER A 459 -26.52 15.00 -22.40
N PRO A 460 -25.99 15.67 -21.36
CA PRO A 460 -24.85 16.59 -21.41
C PRO A 460 -23.55 15.90 -21.84
N GLN A 461 -22.55 16.69 -22.26
CA GLN A 461 -21.19 16.19 -22.47
C GLN A 461 -20.65 15.59 -21.17
N LEU A 462 -19.78 14.59 -21.28
CA LEU A 462 -19.04 14.10 -20.12
C LEU A 462 -17.72 14.84 -20.01
N ASP A 463 -17.21 14.89 -18.79
CA ASP A 463 -16.03 15.66 -18.44
C ASP A 463 -14.87 14.72 -18.14
N GLY A 464 -13.79 14.79 -18.93
CA GLY A 464 -12.60 13.96 -18.74
C GLY A 464 -11.88 14.25 -17.43
N ASP A 465 -12.05 15.44 -16.87
CA ASP A 465 -11.51 15.85 -15.56
C ASP A 465 -12.11 15.09 -14.37
N LEU A 466 -13.15 14.28 -14.61
CA LEU A 466 -13.79 13.43 -13.60
C LEU A 466 -13.51 11.94 -13.81
N ASP A 467 -12.82 11.57 -14.90
CA ASP A 467 -12.37 10.22 -15.18
C ASP A 467 -10.90 10.10 -14.70
N ASN A 468 -10.73 9.63 -13.48
CA ASN A 468 -9.43 9.55 -12.83
C ASN A 468 -8.52 8.52 -13.50
N GLY A 469 -9.09 7.53 -14.19
CA GLY A 469 -8.34 6.64 -15.08
C GLY A 469 -7.65 7.42 -16.19
N ILE A 470 -8.34 8.37 -16.83
CA ILE A 470 -7.73 9.25 -17.84
C ILE A 470 -6.68 10.16 -17.22
N ILE A 471 -6.94 10.79 -16.06
CA ILE A 471 -5.95 11.67 -15.40
C ILE A 471 -4.66 10.90 -15.08
N ALA A 472 -4.79 9.69 -14.51
CA ALA A 472 -3.66 8.84 -14.18
C ALA A 472 -2.91 8.32 -15.42
N HIS A 473 -3.64 8.01 -16.51
CA HIS A 473 -3.04 7.67 -17.80
C HIS A 473 -2.18 8.83 -18.31
N GLU A 474 -2.72 10.05 -18.37
CA GLU A 474 -1.98 11.21 -18.85
C GLU A 474 -0.74 11.50 -18.01
N TYR A 475 -0.84 11.40 -16.67
CA TYR A 475 0.34 11.54 -15.82
C TYR A 475 1.37 10.41 -16.03
N GLY A 476 0.91 9.20 -16.35
CA GLY A 476 1.74 8.04 -16.74
C GLY A 476 2.64 8.30 -17.95
N HIS A 477 2.19 9.11 -18.91
CA HIS A 477 3.07 9.59 -20.00
C HIS A 477 4.21 10.46 -19.47
N GLY A 478 3.92 11.32 -18.50
CA GLY A 478 4.90 12.11 -17.79
C GLY A 478 5.98 11.27 -17.12
N ILE A 479 5.55 10.32 -16.28
CA ILE A 479 6.42 9.42 -15.51
C ILE A 479 7.33 8.60 -16.42
N SER A 480 6.75 7.95 -17.43
CA SER A 480 7.49 7.07 -18.35
C SER A 480 8.46 7.86 -19.24
N THR A 481 8.04 9.02 -19.74
CA THR A 481 8.88 9.84 -20.64
C THR A 481 10.06 10.47 -19.90
N ARG A 482 9.90 10.89 -18.64
CA ARG A 482 11.01 11.45 -17.84
C ARG A 482 12.05 10.38 -17.47
N GLN A 483 11.63 9.15 -17.21
CA GLN A 483 12.55 8.15 -16.67
C GLN A 483 13.27 7.30 -17.73
N VAL A 484 12.61 6.95 -18.85
CA VAL A 484 13.23 6.09 -19.87
C VAL A 484 14.34 6.84 -20.63
N GLY A 485 15.58 6.40 -20.44
CA GLY A 485 16.78 7.10 -20.94
C GLY A 485 17.24 8.28 -20.07
N GLY A 486 16.48 8.59 -19.01
CA GLY A 486 16.76 9.61 -18.01
C GLY A 486 16.16 11.00 -18.29
N PRO A 487 16.15 11.90 -17.29
CA PRO A 487 15.28 13.10 -17.26
C PRO A 487 15.50 14.13 -18.38
N SER A 488 16.63 14.04 -19.08
CA SER A 488 17.05 15.00 -20.12
C SER A 488 16.70 14.58 -21.56
N THR A 489 16.12 13.39 -21.75
CA THR A 489 15.84 12.82 -23.08
C THR A 489 14.44 12.21 -23.13
N ASN A 490 13.95 11.95 -24.35
CA ASN A 490 12.77 11.13 -24.57
C ASN A 490 13.17 9.95 -25.47
N CYS A 491 12.87 8.74 -25.02
CA CYS A 491 13.27 7.50 -25.66
C CYS A 491 12.10 6.58 -26.03
N LEU A 492 10.85 6.97 -25.74
CA LEU A 492 9.64 6.18 -26.01
C LEU A 492 9.16 6.30 -27.48
N GLY A 493 10.08 6.51 -28.41
CA GLY A 493 9.80 6.51 -29.86
C GLY A 493 9.82 5.11 -30.48
N GLY A 494 9.70 5.03 -31.81
CA GLY A 494 9.81 3.78 -32.57
C GLY A 494 8.46 3.22 -33.04
N GLN A 495 8.36 1.92 -33.33
CA GLN A 495 7.07 1.28 -33.70
C GLN A 495 6.38 0.61 -32.52
N GLN A 496 7.16 0.14 -31.55
CA GLN A 496 6.65 -0.57 -30.38
C GLN A 496 6.18 0.35 -29.25
N GLN A 497 6.58 1.63 -29.19
CA GLN A 497 5.98 2.73 -28.40
C GLN A 497 5.10 2.30 -27.19
N TRP A 498 5.65 1.54 -26.25
CA TRP A 498 4.83 0.87 -25.23
C TRP A 498 4.40 1.80 -24.08
N GLY A 499 4.83 3.06 -24.10
CA GLY A 499 4.48 4.07 -23.09
C GLY A 499 2.98 4.30 -22.89
N GLU A 500 2.17 4.14 -23.95
CA GLU A 500 0.70 4.11 -23.84
C GLU A 500 0.22 3.01 -22.88
N GLY A 501 0.82 1.82 -22.94
CA GLY A 501 0.45 0.70 -22.10
C GLY A 501 0.90 0.86 -20.66
N HIS A 502 2.04 1.52 -20.44
CA HIS A 502 2.50 1.85 -19.09
C HIS A 502 1.56 2.87 -18.45
N SER A 503 1.06 3.81 -19.24
CA SER A 503 0.09 4.82 -18.81
C SER A 503 -1.26 4.18 -18.44
N ASP A 504 -1.79 3.28 -19.27
CA ASP A 504 -2.97 2.49 -18.94
C ASP A 504 -2.75 1.66 -17.66
N TRP A 505 -1.56 1.07 -17.51
CA TRP A 505 -1.19 0.25 -16.35
C TRP A 505 -1.14 1.06 -15.05
N VAL A 506 -0.58 2.29 -15.08
CA VAL A 506 -0.62 3.22 -13.96
C VAL A 506 -2.08 3.52 -13.58
N ALA A 507 -2.93 3.82 -14.56
CA ALA A 507 -4.34 4.13 -14.32
C ALA A 507 -5.10 2.99 -13.62
N ILE A 508 -5.01 1.76 -14.15
CA ILE A 508 -5.70 0.60 -13.57
C ILE A 508 -5.10 0.16 -12.22
N THR A 509 -3.84 0.51 -11.94
CA THR A 509 -3.22 0.23 -10.63
C THR A 509 -3.71 1.20 -9.55
N TYR A 510 -3.82 2.50 -9.84
CA TYR A 510 -4.36 3.47 -8.87
C TYR A 510 -5.83 3.26 -8.54
N THR A 511 -6.56 2.65 -9.47
CA THR A 511 -8.00 2.41 -9.36
C THR A 511 -8.32 0.94 -9.04
N ALA A 512 -7.29 0.12 -8.77
CA ALA A 512 -7.46 -1.25 -8.28
C ALA A 512 -8.08 -1.26 -6.89
N LYS A 513 -8.94 -2.25 -6.62
CA LYS A 513 -9.64 -2.41 -5.35
C LYS A 513 -9.37 -3.78 -4.73
N ALA A 514 -9.44 -3.89 -3.41
CA ALA A 514 -9.33 -5.19 -2.74
C ALA A 514 -10.41 -6.21 -3.15
N THR A 515 -11.52 -5.74 -3.74
CA THR A 515 -12.58 -6.61 -4.29
C THR A 515 -12.29 -7.12 -5.68
N ASP A 516 -11.31 -6.56 -6.37
CA ASP A 516 -10.92 -7.03 -7.69
C ASP A 516 -10.23 -8.39 -7.56
N THR A 517 -10.35 -9.20 -8.60
CA THR A 517 -9.62 -10.45 -8.76
C THR A 517 -8.82 -10.40 -10.06
N ALA A 518 -7.89 -11.34 -10.24
CA ALA A 518 -7.07 -11.42 -11.43
C ALA A 518 -7.88 -11.48 -12.75
N ASN A 519 -9.08 -12.06 -12.68
CA ASN A 519 -9.98 -12.22 -13.82
C ASN A 519 -10.95 -11.04 -14.00
N THR A 520 -10.93 -10.05 -13.10
CA THR A 520 -11.84 -8.90 -13.17
C THR A 520 -11.53 -8.06 -14.41
N PRO A 521 -12.51 -7.83 -15.32
CA PRO A 521 -12.30 -7.00 -16.50
C PRO A 521 -12.14 -5.53 -16.10
N ARG A 522 -11.00 -4.93 -16.48
CA ARG A 522 -10.68 -3.52 -16.25
C ARG A 522 -10.64 -2.74 -17.56
N PRO A 523 -11.74 -2.11 -18.01
CA PRO A 523 -11.73 -1.23 -19.18
C PRO A 523 -11.03 0.10 -18.85
N VAL A 524 -10.61 0.85 -19.87
CA VAL A 524 -10.11 2.24 -19.72
C VAL A 524 -11.02 3.20 -20.48
N GLY A 525 -11.37 4.33 -19.85
CA GLY A 525 -12.20 5.38 -20.43
C GLY A 525 -13.68 4.99 -20.62
N ALA A 526 -14.17 4.04 -19.82
CA ALA A 526 -15.52 3.51 -19.94
C ALA A 526 -16.59 4.56 -19.65
N TYR A 527 -16.39 5.36 -18.60
CA TYR A 527 -17.25 6.50 -18.29
C TYR A 527 -17.22 7.53 -19.41
N ALA A 528 -16.05 8.05 -19.77
CA ALA A 528 -15.91 9.13 -20.74
C ALA A 528 -16.53 8.80 -22.11
N THR A 529 -16.44 7.53 -22.54
CA THR A 529 -17.03 7.07 -23.80
C THR A 529 -18.44 6.53 -23.72
N ARG A 530 -18.99 6.35 -22.51
CA ARG A 530 -20.26 5.64 -22.27
C ARG A 530 -20.25 4.23 -22.86
N ASN A 531 -19.07 3.61 -22.92
CA ASN A 531 -18.88 2.25 -23.42
C ASN A 531 -18.36 1.38 -22.26
N PRO A 532 -19.11 0.38 -21.80
CA PRO A 532 -18.65 -0.49 -20.71
C PRO A 532 -17.36 -1.25 -21.02
N ASN A 533 -16.99 -1.37 -22.30
CA ASN A 533 -15.72 -2.00 -22.71
C ASN A 533 -14.56 -0.99 -22.87
N GLY A 534 -14.81 0.30 -22.68
CA GLY A 534 -13.79 1.34 -22.81
C GLY A 534 -13.31 1.56 -24.26
N ILE A 535 -12.06 2.00 -24.40
CA ILE A 535 -11.45 2.41 -25.69
C ILE A 535 -10.36 1.46 -26.22
N ARG A 536 -9.95 0.47 -25.42
CA ARG A 536 -8.93 -0.51 -25.80
C ARG A 536 -9.58 -1.72 -26.50
N PRO A 537 -8.82 -2.55 -27.25
CA PRO A 537 -9.37 -3.71 -27.96
C PRO A 537 -10.17 -4.66 -27.05
N GLN A 538 -9.66 -4.90 -25.85
CA GLN A 538 -10.29 -5.70 -24.78
C GLN A 538 -10.03 -5.03 -23.42
N PRO A 539 -10.85 -5.29 -22.39
CA PRO A 539 -10.51 -4.93 -21.01
C PRO A 539 -9.21 -5.61 -20.55
N TYR A 540 -8.48 -5.02 -19.62
CA TYR A 540 -7.37 -5.71 -18.96
C TYR A 540 -7.90 -6.79 -18.02
N SER A 541 -7.38 -8.00 -18.14
CA SER A 541 -7.67 -9.16 -17.29
C SER A 541 -6.61 -10.23 -17.56
N ILE A 542 -6.28 -11.07 -16.58
CA ILE A 542 -5.42 -12.24 -16.85
C ILE A 542 -6.21 -13.41 -17.45
N ASP A 543 -7.54 -13.34 -17.44
CA ASP A 543 -8.42 -14.33 -18.07
C ASP A 543 -8.30 -14.20 -19.61
N PRO A 544 -7.79 -15.23 -20.31
CA PRO A 544 -7.61 -15.19 -21.76
C PRO A 544 -8.93 -15.21 -22.54
N SER A 545 -10.06 -15.54 -21.90
CA SER A 545 -11.38 -15.37 -22.52
C SER A 545 -11.83 -13.91 -22.60
N ILE A 546 -11.24 -13.05 -21.75
CA ILE A 546 -11.47 -11.60 -21.72
C ILE A 546 -10.37 -10.88 -22.50
N ASN A 547 -9.10 -11.25 -22.29
CA ASN A 547 -7.94 -10.61 -22.89
C ASN A 547 -6.84 -11.62 -23.24
N ASP A 548 -6.75 -11.91 -24.54
CA ASP A 548 -5.83 -12.89 -25.13
C ASP A 548 -4.57 -12.25 -25.73
N ALA A 549 -4.29 -10.98 -25.43
CA ALA A 549 -3.15 -10.28 -26.01
C ALA A 549 -1.82 -10.88 -25.55
N THR A 550 -0.98 -11.27 -26.51
CA THR A 550 0.42 -11.66 -26.30
C THR A 550 1.34 -10.72 -27.07
N PHE A 551 2.66 -10.82 -26.85
CA PHE A 551 3.64 -10.02 -27.57
C PHE A 551 3.51 -10.10 -29.10
N GLN A 552 3.19 -11.27 -29.64
CA GLN A 552 2.99 -11.48 -31.08
C GLN A 552 1.69 -10.85 -31.63
N THR A 553 0.73 -10.45 -30.78
CA THR A 553 -0.47 -9.69 -31.19
C THR A 553 -0.09 -8.40 -31.93
N LEU A 554 1.10 -7.85 -31.70
CA LEU A 554 1.66 -6.71 -32.45
C LEU A 554 1.70 -6.95 -33.97
N ARG A 555 1.85 -8.21 -34.43
CA ARG A 555 1.85 -8.56 -35.86
C ARG A 555 0.48 -8.45 -36.52
N SER A 556 -0.59 -8.48 -35.74
CA SER A 556 -1.98 -8.49 -36.23
C SER A 556 -2.49 -7.10 -36.66
N GLY A 557 -1.62 -6.08 -36.66
CA GLY A 557 -1.99 -4.74 -37.12
C GLY A 557 -2.79 -3.93 -36.10
N VAL A 558 -2.55 -4.15 -34.80
CA VAL A 558 -3.11 -3.30 -33.73
C VAL A 558 -2.77 -1.82 -33.97
N SER A 559 -3.65 -0.92 -33.52
CA SER A 559 -3.46 0.52 -33.71
C SER A 559 -2.17 1.01 -33.03
N VAL A 560 -1.46 1.94 -33.66
CA VAL A 560 -0.25 2.56 -33.09
C VAL A 560 -0.59 4.02 -32.73
N PRO A 561 -0.25 4.50 -31.53
CA PRO A 561 0.46 3.77 -30.46
C PRO A 561 -0.47 2.96 -29.54
N HIS A 562 -1.75 3.31 -29.43
CA HIS A 562 -2.66 2.82 -28.38
C HIS A 562 -2.87 1.30 -28.32
N GLY A 563 -3.10 0.64 -29.46
CA GLY A 563 -3.27 -0.82 -29.52
C GLY A 563 -1.97 -1.58 -29.23
N VAL A 564 -0.83 -0.98 -29.53
CA VAL A 564 0.49 -1.50 -29.12
C VAL A 564 0.67 -1.35 -27.61
N GLY A 565 0.33 -0.18 -27.06
CA GLY A 565 0.27 0.06 -25.62
C GLY A 565 -0.60 -0.95 -24.88
N PHE A 566 -1.81 -1.21 -25.38
CA PHE A 566 -2.71 -2.22 -24.83
C PHE A 566 -2.04 -3.59 -24.63
N VAL A 567 -1.21 -4.06 -25.58
CA VAL A 567 -0.47 -5.32 -25.43
C VAL A 567 0.53 -5.22 -24.26
N TRP A 568 1.28 -4.14 -24.15
CA TRP A 568 2.22 -3.92 -23.05
C TRP A 568 1.53 -3.82 -21.68
N GLY A 569 0.44 -3.05 -21.60
CA GLY A 569 -0.36 -2.95 -20.37
C GLY A 569 -0.91 -4.30 -19.92
N SER A 570 -1.35 -5.14 -20.87
CA SER A 570 -1.83 -6.51 -20.58
C SER A 570 -0.71 -7.40 -20.02
N ILE A 571 0.51 -7.26 -20.54
CA ILE A 571 1.72 -7.95 -20.03
C ILE A 571 2.07 -7.48 -18.62
N LEU A 572 2.09 -6.18 -18.35
CA LEU A 572 2.36 -5.68 -17.00
C LEU A 572 1.23 -6.01 -16.01
N TRP A 573 0.00 -6.22 -16.49
CA TRP A 573 -1.10 -6.66 -15.64
C TRP A 573 -0.94 -8.11 -15.15
N GLU A 574 -0.29 -8.98 -15.93
CA GLU A 574 0.16 -10.30 -15.44
C GLU A 574 1.15 -10.17 -14.29
N VAL A 575 2.12 -9.26 -14.44
CA VAL A 575 3.14 -9.00 -13.41
C VAL A 575 2.47 -8.49 -12.13
N TYR A 576 1.52 -7.57 -12.28
CA TYR A 576 0.74 -7.04 -11.17
C TYR A 576 0.03 -8.15 -10.39
N TRP A 577 -0.74 -9.01 -11.06
CA TRP A 577 -1.49 -10.08 -10.38
C TRP A 577 -0.62 -11.21 -9.87
N GLU A 578 0.48 -11.53 -10.54
CA GLU A 578 1.46 -12.48 -10.02
C GLU A 578 1.98 -12.03 -8.64
N LEU A 579 2.36 -10.76 -8.53
CA LEU A 579 2.87 -10.20 -7.28
C LEU A 579 1.77 -10.05 -6.23
N VAL A 580 0.56 -9.63 -6.61
CA VAL A 580 -0.59 -9.55 -5.69
C VAL A 580 -0.97 -10.93 -5.16
N ASN A 581 -0.97 -11.97 -5.98
CA ASN A 581 -1.27 -13.33 -5.54
C ASN A 581 -0.22 -13.86 -4.55
N LYS A 582 1.06 -13.50 -4.77
CA LYS A 582 2.17 -13.92 -3.91
C LYS A 582 2.22 -13.15 -2.58
N HIS A 583 2.04 -11.82 -2.62
CA HIS A 583 2.32 -10.91 -1.50
C HIS A 583 1.07 -10.23 -0.92
N GLY A 584 -0.11 -10.53 -1.46
CA GLY A 584 -1.37 -9.89 -1.08
C GLY A 584 -1.56 -8.49 -1.68
N PHE A 585 -2.72 -7.91 -1.40
CA PHE A 585 -3.13 -6.57 -1.86
C PHE A 585 -3.17 -5.59 -0.69
N SER A 586 -2.70 -4.36 -0.89
CA SER A 586 -2.86 -3.24 0.03
C SER A 586 -3.86 -2.21 -0.49
N ASP A 587 -4.83 -1.81 0.34
CA ASP A 587 -5.71 -0.67 0.06
C ASP A 587 -4.98 0.69 0.10
N ASN A 588 -3.71 0.72 0.53
CA ASN A 588 -2.93 1.94 0.71
C ASN A 588 -1.72 1.97 -0.24
N ILE A 589 -1.97 2.33 -1.51
CA ILE A 589 -0.90 2.51 -2.50
C ILE A 589 -0.09 3.79 -2.24
N SER A 590 -0.66 4.81 -1.59
CA SER A 590 -0.02 6.12 -1.41
C SER A 590 0.98 6.22 -0.25
N ASN A 591 1.08 5.17 0.59
CA ASN A 591 2.01 5.16 1.71
C ASN A 591 2.69 3.80 1.91
N PRO A 592 3.57 3.37 0.98
CA PRO A 592 4.21 2.06 1.03
C PRO A 592 5.35 1.93 2.05
N ASP A 593 5.94 3.04 2.52
CA ASP A 593 7.14 3.03 3.38
C ASP A 593 6.90 2.45 4.77
N ALA A 594 5.68 2.58 5.31
CA ALA A 594 5.32 2.02 6.61
C ALA A 594 5.47 0.48 6.65
N ASP A 595 5.26 -0.15 5.49
CA ASP A 595 5.29 -1.60 5.31
C ASP A 595 6.48 -2.06 4.46
N ASN A 596 7.40 -1.16 4.10
CA ASN A 596 8.56 -1.44 3.22
C ASN A 596 8.14 -2.21 1.95
N PHE A 597 7.07 -1.75 1.28
CA PHE A 597 6.52 -2.37 0.07
C PHE A 597 6.19 -3.87 0.26
N ALA A 598 5.58 -4.23 1.39
CA ALA A 598 5.27 -5.63 1.70
C ALA A 598 4.23 -6.27 0.76
N PHE A 599 3.37 -5.47 0.11
CA PHE A 599 2.25 -5.98 -0.67
C PHE A 599 2.53 -6.01 -2.17
N GLY A 600 1.90 -6.92 -2.88
CA GLY A 600 2.17 -7.21 -4.29
C GLY A 600 1.86 -6.05 -5.22
N ASN A 601 0.76 -5.33 -4.99
CA ASN A 601 0.42 -4.14 -5.77
C ASN A 601 1.41 -2.99 -5.56
N GLN A 602 1.95 -2.83 -4.34
CA GLN A 602 3.01 -1.87 -4.06
C GLN A 602 4.32 -2.29 -4.75
N ARG A 603 4.71 -3.57 -4.67
CA ARG A 603 5.90 -4.07 -5.37
C ARG A 603 5.80 -3.96 -6.88
N ALA A 604 4.62 -4.23 -7.45
CA ALA A 604 4.38 -4.06 -8.86
C ALA A 604 4.61 -2.60 -9.31
N MET A 605 4.05 -1.63 -8.56
CA MET A 605 4.29 -0.19 -8.79
C MET A 605 5.78 0.16 -8.68
N LEU A 606 6.45 -0.33 -7.66
CA LEU A 606 7.88 -0.09 -7.45
C LEU A 606 8.73 -0.63 -8.60
N TYR A 607 8.54 -1.89 -9.00
CA TYR A 607 9.32 -2.50 -10.08
C TYR A 607 8.99 -1.91 -11.45
N ALA A 608 7.73 -1.54 -11.70
CA ALA A 608 7.33 -0.87 -12.91
C ALA A 608 8.01 0.51 -13.02
N ASN A 609 8.02 1.29 -11.93
CA ASN A 609 8.64 2.62 -11.90
C ASN A 609 10.17 2.55 -11.98
N GLU A 610 10.82 1.73 -11.14
CA GLU A 610 12.27 1.54 -11.19
C GLU A 610 12.73 0.94 -12.53
N GLY A 611 11.91 0.05 -13.12
CA GLY A 611 12.18 -0.56 -14.42
C GLY A 611 12.28 0.46 -15.56
N LEU A 612 11.58 1.59 -15.48
CA LEU A 612 11.71 2.68 -16.45
C LEU A 612 13.14 3.24 -16.47
N LYS A 613 13.77 3.40 -15.30
CA LYS A 613 15.14 3.91 -15.17
C LYS A 613 16.18 2.91 -15.67
N PHE A 614 15.90 1.61 -15.54
CA PHE A 614 16.75 0.54 -16.09
C PHE A 614 16.54 0.28 -17.58
N THR A 615 15.45 0.76 -18.16
CA THR A 615 15.13 0.57 -19.58
C THR A 615 16.21 1.23 -20.44
N SER A 616 16.81 0.44 -21.33
CA SER A 616 17.86 0.92 -22.23
C SER A 616 17.31 1.98 -23.18
N CYS A 617 18.11 2.98 -23.54
CA CYS A 617 17.76 3.92 -24.61
C CYS A 617 18.85 3.93 -25.68
N SER A 618 18.57 3.28 -26.81
CA SER A 618 19.47 3.23 -27.95
C SER A 618 18.84 3.92 -29.16
N GLY A 619 19.45 5.00 -29.63
CA GLY A 619 18.97 5.71 -30.82
C GLY A 619 17.63 6.45 -30.66
N GLY A 620 17.19 6.72 -29.43
CA GLY A 620 15.93 7.42 -29.14
C GLY A 620 14.67 6.56 -29.28
N THR A 621 14.83 5.24 -29.29
CA THR A 621 13.73 4.27 -29.38
C THR A 621 13.94 3.13 -28.40
N VAL A 622 12.85 2.52 -27.97
CA VAL A 622 12.85 1.34 -27.10
C VAL A 622 11.87 0.29 -27.63
N ASP A 623 12.16 -0.96 -27.34
CA ASP A 623 11.26 -2.08 -27.65
C ASP A 623 10.74 -2.77 -26.37
N PHE A 624 9.85 -3.76 -26.52
CA PHE A 624 9.24 -4.47 -25.39
C PHE A 624 10.29 -5.26 -24.58
N LEU A 625 11.36 -5.75 -25.22
CA LEU A 625 12.42 -6.48 -24.54
C LEU A 625 13.21 -5.52 -23.64
N ASP A 626 13.50 -4.31 -24.12
CA ASP A 626 14.13 -3.26 -23.30
C ASP A 626 13.30 -2.95 -22.05
N GLY A 627 11.98 -2.78 -22.20
CA GLY A 627 11.08 -2.50 -21.08
C GLY A 627 11.02 -3.67 -20.09
N ARG A 628 10.89 -4.90 -20.60
CA ARG A 628 10.89 -6.12 -19.77
C ARG A 628 12.16 -6.25 -18.97
N ASP A 629 13.31 -6.14 -19.65
CA ASP A 629 14.61 -6.29 -19.02
C ASP A 629 14.84 -5.20 -17.97
N GLY A 630 14.30 -4.00 -18.17
CA GLY A 630 14.25 -2.94 -17.16
C GLY A 630 13.52 -3.36 -15.88
N VAL A 631 12.27 -3.84 -16.00
CA VAL A 631 11.47 -4.30 -14.84
C VAL A 631 12.14 -5.47 -14.10
N ILE A 632 12.70 -6.43 -14.84
CA ILE A 632 13.41 -7.58 -14.27
C ILE A 632 14.70 -7.14 -13.58
N GLN A 633 15.42 -6.19 -14.17
CA GLN A 633 16.62 -5.62 -13.57
C GLN A 633 16.27 -4.89 -12.26
N ALA A 634 15.17 -4.13 -12.20
CA ALA A 634 14.69 -3.52 -10.97
C ALA A 634 14.44 -4.57 -9.87
N ALA A 635 13.66 -5.60 -10.17
CA ALA A 635 13.37 -6.69 -9.22
C ALA A 635 14.64 -7.41 -8.76
N SER A 636 15.65 -7.57 -9.61
CA SER A 636 16.92 -8.20 -9.22
C SER A 636 17.74 -7.40 -8.19
N GLN A 637 17.55 -6.09 -8.12
CA GLN A 637 18.27 -5.20 -7.19
C GLN A 637 17.55 -5.00 -5.86
N MET A 638 16.31 -5.46 -5.77
CA MET A 638 15.42 -5.21 -4.64
C MET A 638 15.03 -6.52 -3.97
N PHE A 639 14.78 -6.49 -2.66
CA PHE A 639 14.31 -7.65 -1.87
C PHE A 639 15.13 -8.94 -2.10
N GLY A 640 16.43 -8.81 -2.38
CA GLY A 640 17.31 -9.95 -2.66
C GLY A 640 16.99 -10.72 -3.95
N GLY A 641 16.18 -10.16 -4.85
CA GLY A 641 15.79 -10.80 -6.11
C GLY A 641 14.69 -11.86 -5.98
N GLU A 642 13.96 -11.89 -4.85
CA GLU A 642 12.99 -12.94 -4.55
C GLU A 642 11.80 -13.02 -5.52
N ASP A 643 11.52 -11.94 -6.27
CA ASP A 643 10.41 -11.83 -7.22
C ASP A 643 10.83 -12.01 -8.69
N VAL A 644 12.12 -12.17 -8.95
CA VAL A 644 12.65 -12.22 -10.33
C VAL A 644 12.02 -13.35 -11.13
N CYS A 645 11.82 -14.52 -10.52
CA CYS A 645 11.27 -15.69 -11.21
C CYS A 645 9.76 -15.60 -11.43
N ASP A 646 9.02 -15.00 -10.51
CA ASP A 646 7.59 -14.74 -10.66
C ASP A 646 7.34 -13.74 -11.80
N ILE A 647 8.12 -12.66 -11.83
CA ILE A 647 8.05 -11.64 -12.89
C ILE A 647 8.43 -12.23 -14.26
N TRP A 648 9.50 -13.04 -14.33
CA TRP A 648 9.83 -13.78 -15.56
C TRP A 648 8.68 -14.66 -16.02
N SER A 649 8.01 -15.34 -15.09
CA SER A 649 6.88 -16.22 -15.40
C SER A 649 5.68 -15.43 -15.94
N ALA A 650 5.36 -14.29 -15.32
CA ALA A 650 4.31 -13.38 -15.80
C ALA A 650 4.60 -12.83 -17.21
N PHE A 651 5.83 -12.39 -17.48
CA PHE A 651 6.23 -11.97 -18.83
C PHE A 651 6.15 -13.11 -19.85
N ALA A 652 6.64 -14.30 -19.46
CA ALA A 652 6.61 -15.49 -20.29
C ALA A 652 5.19 -15.89 -20.66
N ARG A 653 4.22 -15.80 -19.73
CA ARG A 653 2.80 -16.11 -20.00
C ARG A 653 2.27 -15.34 -21.21
N ARG A 654 2.54 -14.04 -21.34
CA ARG A 654 2.11 -13.26 -22.51
C ARG A 654 3.14 -13.19 -23.63
N GLY A 655 4.02 -14.19 -23.74
CA GLY A 655 4.93 -14.37 -24.86
C GLY A 655 6.16 -13.47 -24.84
N LEU A 656 6.52 -12.89 -23.69
CA LEU A 656 7.70 -12.03 -23.54
C LEU A 656 8.82 -12.69 -22.70
N GLY A 657 8.89 -14.02 -22.70
CA GLY A 657 9.94 -14.82 -22.04
C GLY A 657 11.32 -14.71 -22.68
N VAL A 658 12.31 -15.46 -22.16
CA VAL A 658 13.74 -15.31 -22.51
C VAL A 658 14.05 -15.54 -24.00
N ASN A 659 13.22 -16.31 -24.70
CA ASN A 659 13.34 -16.62 -26.12
C ASN A 659 12.44 -15.75 -27.02
N ALA A 660 11.78 -14.72 -26.48
CA ALA A 660 11.06 -13.74 -27.28
C ALA A 660 12.05 -12.93 -28.13
N THR A 661 11.65 -12.55 -29.34
CA THR A 661 12.53 -11.82 -30.27
C THR A 661 11.81 -10.70 -30.98
N THR A 662 12.54 -9.61 -31.26
CA THR A 662 12.09 -8.51 -32.11
C THR A 662 13.30 -7.79 -32.71
N THR A 663 13.05 -6.96 -33.71
CA THR A 663 14.01 -6.00 -34.25
C THR A 663 13.58 -4.56 -33.96
N GLY A 664 12.71 -4.36 -32.95
CA GLY A 664 12.03 -3.09 -32.65
C GLY A 664 10.85 -2.77 -33.57
N SER A 665 10.48 -3.66 -34.51
CA SER A 665 9.31 -3.50 -35.38
C SER A 665 8.13 -4.34 -34.87
N ASN A 666 6.91 -3.90 -35.12
CA ASN A 666 5.72 -4.68 -34.72
C ASN A 666 5.63 -6.00 -35.50
N ALA A 667 6.04 -6.00 -36.77
CA ALA A 667 6.04 -7.18 -37.63
C ALA A 667 7.06 -8.25 -37.21
N SER A 668 8.12 -7.89 -36.46
CA SER A 668 9.16 -8.82 -36.04
C SER A 668 8.95 -9.43 -34.65
N ALA A 669 7.95 -8.97 -33.89
CA ALA A 669 7.64 -9.48 -32.55
C ALA A 669 7.25 -10.98 -32.56
N THR A 670 8.10 -11.84 -31.99
CA THR A 670 7.84 -13.28 -31.85
C THR A 670 7.68 -13.62 -30.38
N ASN A 671 6.63 -14.38 -30.05
CA ASN A 671 6.44 -14.88 -28.69
C ASN A 671 7.63 -15.75 -28.24
N GLY A 672 7.98 -15.65 -26.97
CA GLY A 672 8.79 -16.63 -26.25
C GLY A 672 8.14 -16.92 -24.90
N PHE A 673 8.05 -18.19 -24.53
CA PHE A 673 7.37 -18.65 -23.31
C PHE A 673 8.35 -19.24 -22.28
N ASN A 674 9.65 -19.30 -22.62
CA ASN A 674 10.64 -19.86 -21.71
C ASN A 674 10.96 -18.86 -20.59
N VAL A 675 11.23 -19.38 -19.40
CA VAL A 675 11.84 -18.66 -18.28
C VAL A 675 13.34 -19.01 -18.16
N PRO A 676 14.15 -18.22 -17.43
CA PRO A 676 15.54 -18.57 -17.19
C PRO A 676 15.66 -19.92 -16.47
N ALA A 677 16.68 -20.71 -16.81
CA ALA A 677 16.89 -22.03 -16.18
C ALA A 677 17.05 -21.98 -14.65
N SER A 678 17.48 -20.84 -14.10
CA SER A 678 17.56 -20.60 -12.65
C SER A 678 16.20 -20.51 -11.95
N CYS A 679 15.12 -20.32 -12.72
CA CYS A 679 13.75 -20.20 -12.21
C CYS A 679 12.95 -21.51 -12.23
N GLY A 680 13.55 -22.63 -12.66
CA GLY A 680 12.89 -23.94 -12.69
C GLY A 680 12.26 -24.29 -14.05
N SER A 681 11.30 -25.22 -14.05
CA SER A 681 10.58 -25.63 -15.26
C SER A 681 9.65 -24.53 -15.79
N GLU A 682 9.36 -24.59 -17.08
CA GLU A 682 8.51 -23.63 -17.80
C GLU A 682 7.15 -23.45 -17.08
N PRO A 683 6.73 -22.23 -16.73
CA PRO A 683 5.36 -22.00 -16.28
C PRO A 683 4.42 -22.34 -17.44
N PRO A 684 3.24 -22.93 -17.18
CA PRO A 684 2.28 -23.17 -18.25
C PRO A 684 1.97 -21.84 -18.95
N PRO A 685 1.99 -21.79 -20.30
CA PRO A 685 1.45 -20.64 -21.00
C PRO A 685 0.00 -20.42 -20.53
N PRO A 686 -0.50 -19.16 -20.49
CA PRO A 686 -1.91 -18.93 -20.28
C PRO A 686 -2.64 -19.76 -21.34
N PRO A 687 -3.72 -20.46 -20.96
CA PRO A 687 -4.45 -21.28 -21.90
C PRO A 687 -4.75 -20.41 -23.13
N PRO A 688 -4.51 -20.92 -24.35
CA PRO A 688 -4.84 -20.18 -25.56
C PRO A 688 -6.29 -19.70 -25.46
N PRO A 689 -6.65 -18.52 -26.01
CA PRO A 689 -8.03 -18.03 -26.01
C PRO A 689 -8.94 -19.17 -26.39
N GLY A 690 -9.84 -19.54 -25.48
CA GLY A 690 -10.54 -20.82 -25.45
C GLY A 690 -10.78 -21.39 -26.84
N GLY A 691 -9.87 -22.28 -27.26
CA GLY A 691 -10.19 -23.21 -28.33
C GLY A 691 -11.42 -23.98 -27.87
N SER A 692 -12.42 -24.18 -28.73
CA SER A 692 -13.66 -24.82 -28.33
C SER A 692 -13.36 -26.14 -27.63
N CYS A 693 -13.70 -26.25 -26.35
CA CYS A 693 -13.47 -27.47 -25.62
C CYS A 693 -14.51 -28.50 -26.01
N SER A 694 -14.03 -29.69 -26.39
CA SER A 694 -14.90 -30.85 -26.60
C SER A 694 -15.44 -31.36 -25.27
N PHE A 695 -14.74 -31.09 -24.17
CA PHE A 695 -15.15 -31.44 -22.81
C PHE A 695 -14.36 -30.62 -21.78
N GLU A 696 -15.05 -30.14 -20.75
CA GLU A 696 -14.47 -29.54 -19.55
C GLU A 696 -15.27 -30.05 -18.35
N ASP A 697 -14.57 -30.43 -17.29
CA ASP A 697 -15.15 -30.88 -16.05
C ASP A 697 -14.22 -30.52 -14.90
N ASP A 698 -14.55 -29.42 -14.24
CA ASP A 698 -14.02 -28.98 -12.94
C ASP A 698 -14.66 -29.77 -11.78
N PHE A 699 -15.53 -30.74 -12.10
CA PHE A 699 -16.34 -31.48 -11.16
C PHE A 699 -17.25 -30.63 -10.28
N GLY A 700 -17.47 -29.34 -10.54
CA GLY A 700 -18.50 -28.50 -9.90
C GLY A 700 -19.92 -28.93 -10.30
N THR A 701 -20.05 -29.55 -11.48
CA THR A 701 -21.27 -30.22 -11.96
C THR A 701 -21.04 -31.72 -12.24
N SER A 702 -22.10 -32.54 -12.24
CA SER A 702 -21.96 -33.98 -12.48
C SER A 702 -22.02 -34.26 -13.98
N ASN A 703 -20.86 -34.34 -14.63
CA ASN A 703 -20.77 -34.54 -16.08
C ASN A 703 -20.60 -36.02 -16.48
N GLY A 704 -21.18 -36.94 -15.70
CA GLY A 704 -21.35 -38.34 -16.11
C GLY A 704 -20.18 -39.29 -15.79
N TRP A 705 -19.28 -38.91 -14.89
CA TRP A 705 -18.30 -39.84 -14.33
C TRP A 705 -18.98 -40.97 -13.55
N THR A 706 -18.47 -42.19 -13.71
CA THR A 706 -19.02 -43.40 -13.08
C THR A 706 -17.91 -44.28 -12.52
N ILE A 707 -18.26 -45.12 -11.55
CA ILE A 707 -17.38 -46.23 -11.14
C ILE A 707 -17.35 -47.26 -12.27
N ASP A 708 -16.16 -47.61 -12.76
CA ASP A 708 -16.03 -48.58 -13.85
C ASP A 708 -16.41 -49.98 -13.36
N ALA A 709 -16.99 -50.78 -14.25
CA ALA A 709 -17.38 -52.16 -13.95
C ALA A 709 -16.19 -53.06 -13.58
N SER A 710 -14.95 -52.67 -13.92
CA SER A 710 -13.73 -53.37 -13.50
C SER A 710 -13.29 -53.06 -12.06
N SER A 711 -13.93 -52.11 -11.37
CA SER A 711 -13.59 -51.79 -9.98
C SER A 711 -13.98 -52.93 -9.05
N ASN A 712 -13.03 -53.40 -8.24
CA ASN A 712 -13.22 -54.52 -7.32
C ASN A 712 -12.64 -54.29 -5.91
N CYS A 713 -12.21 -53.07 -5.60
CA CYS A 713 -11.80 -52.70 -4.24
C CYS A 713 -12.95 -52.87 -3.25
N SER A 714 -12.61 -53.22 -2.02
CA SER A 714 -13.58 -53.44 -0.93
C SER A 714 -14.00 -52.12 -0.27
N THR A 715 -13.10 -51.13 -0.27
CA THR A 715 -13.21 -49.80 0.35
C THR A 715 -12.46 -48.77 -0.50
N GLY A 716 -12.62 -47.46 -0.22
CA GLY A 716 -11.89 -46.39 -0.91
C GLY A 716 -12.39 -46.05 -2.32
N THR A 717 -13.63 -46.46 -2.69
CA THR A 717 -14.19 -46.17 -4.02
C THR A 717 -14.19 -44.67 -4.34
N TYR A 718 -14.09 -44.29 -5.61
CA TYR A 718 -14.07 -42.89 -6.00
C TYR A 718 -15.38 -42.18 -5.63
N VAL A 719 -15.25 -40.98 -5.07
CA VAL A 719 -16.35 -40.07 -4.72
C VAL A 719 -16.11 -38.71 -5.34
N ARG A 720 -17.19 -37.93 -5.46
CA ARG A 720 -17.18 -36.56 -5.98
C ARG A 720 -17.60 -35.58 -4.89
N THR A 721 -16.63 -34.91 -4.29
CA THR A 721 -16.80 -33.92 -3.20
C THR A 721 -15.49 -33.14 -3.01
N ASN A 722 -15.42 -32.23 -2.04
CA ASN A 722 -14.17 -31.58 -1.66
C ASN A 722 -13.24 -32.56 -0.90
N PRO A 723 -11.99 -32.80 -1.34
CA PRO A 723 -11.00 -33.55 -0.59
C PRO A 723 -10.66 -32.90 0.76
N THR A 724 -10.63 -33.70 1.82
CA THR A 724 -10.16 -33.27 3.14
C THR A 724 -8.77 -33.81 3.42
N GLN A 725 -7.83 -32.97 3.85
CA GLN A 725 -6.44 -33.40 4.04
C GLN A 725 -6.34 -34.60 4.99
N GLN A 726 -5.73 -35.69 4.52
CA GLN A 726 -5.41 -36.85 5.34
C GLN A 726 -3.92 -36.92 5.59
N THR A 727 -3.55 -37.22 6.83
CA THR A 727 -2.14 -37.40 7.20
C THR A 727 -1.97 -38.62 8.06
N ALA A 728 -1.18 -39.58 7.58
CA ALA A 728 -0.87 -40.82 8.28
C ALA A 728 0.64 -40.94 8.48
N SER A 729 1.09 -41.10 9.73
CA SER A 729 2.51 -41.22 10.08
C SER A 729 3.41 -40.13 9.48
N GLY A 730 2.89 -38.90 9.34
CA GLY A 730 3.61 -37.75 8.78
C GLY A 730 3.65 -37.67 7.26
N VAL A 731 2.93 -38.55 6.54
CA VAL A 731 2.71 -38.47 5.09
C VAL A 731 1.32 -37.93 4.83
N ILE A 732 1.21 -36.93 3.97
CA ILE A 732 -0.09 -36.49 3.45
C ILE A 732 -0.49 -37.50 2.37
N THR A 733 -1.59 -38.22 2.59
CA THR A 733 -2.09 -39.22 1.62
C THR A 733 -3.20 -38.63 0.73
N GLN A 734 -3.89 -37.60 1.24
CA GLN A 734 -4.88 -36.81 0.49
C GLN A 734 -4.61 -35.31 0.67
N PRO A 735 -4.68 -34.49 -0.39
CA PRO A 735 -4.61 -33.05 -0.26
C PRO A 735 -5.82 -32.49 0.50
N GLY A 736 -5.67 -31.29 1.07
CA GLY A 736 -6.77 -30.53 1.63
C GLY A 736 -7.27 -29.51 0.62
N GLY A 737 -8.42 -29.78 0.01
CA GLY A 737 -8.94 -29.01 -1.12
C GLY A 737 -8.77 -29.72 -2.45
N ASP A 738 -9.65 -29.35 -3.37
CA ASP A 738 -9.58 -29.57 -4.82
C ASP A 738 -8.54 -28.62 -5.45
N SER A 739 -8.20 -28.79 -6.73
CA SER A 739 -7.04 -28.12 -7.34
C SER A 739 -7.32 -26.67 -7.74
N ASP A 740 -8.57 -26.29 -7.98
CA ASP A 740 -9.00 -24.92 -8.33
C ASP A 740 -9.76 -24.18 -7.21
N GLY A 741 -10.14 -24.89 -6.13
CA GLY A 741 -10.86 -24.33 -4.99
C GLY A 741 -12.37 -24.19 -5.19
N ASN A 742 -12.98 -24.83 -6.19
CA ASN A 742 -14.42 -24.82 -6.43
C ASN A 742 -15.21 -25.70 -5.43
N GLY A 743 -14.52 -26.56 -4.69
CA GLY A 743 -15.02 -27.49 -3.69
C GLY A 743 -15.35 -28.89 -4.19
N PHE A 744 -14.92 -29.31 -5.38
CA PHE A 744 -15.22 -30.65 -5.92
C PHE A 744 -14.08 -31.24 -6.73
N ALA A 745 -13.71 -32.48 -6.41
CA ALA A 745 -12.83 -33.32 -7.22
C ALA A 745 -13.37 -34.77 -7.26
N VAL A 746 -12.84 -35.61 -8.14
CA VAL A 746 -13.08 -37.07 -8.12
C VAL A 746 -11.87 -37.79 -7.53
N PHE A 747 -12.03 -38.35 -6.35
CA PHE A 747 -10.93 -38.96 -5.60
C PHE A 747 -11.40 -40.17 -4.78
N THR A 748 -10.47 -41.05 -4.39
CA THR A 748 -10.75 -42.22 -3.55
C THR A 748 -11.36 -41.79 -2.21
N ALA A 749 -12.50 -42.36 -1.82
CA ALA A 749 -13.23 -41.93 -0.63
C ALA A 749 -12.39 -42.07 0.65
N THR A 750 -12.29 -40.97 1.37
CA THR A 750 -11.64 -40.90 2.68
C THR A 750 -12.41 -41.67 3.75
N ASN A 751 -11.70 -42.31 4.68
CA ASN A 751 -12.22 -42.62 6.01
C ASN A 751 -11.08 -42.56 7.06
N SER A 752 -11.41 -42.60 8.35
CA SER A 752 -10.57 -42.04 9.42
C SER A 752 -9.76 -43.07 10.24
N SER A 753 -9.58 -44.31 9.78
CA SER A 753 -8.89 -45.36 10.56
C SER A 753 -8.29 -46.50 9.73
N VAL A 754 -7.10 -46.98 10.12
CA VAL A 754 -6.40 -48.13 9.50
C VAL A 754 -7.25 -49.40 9.49
N GLY A 755 -7.27 -50.12 8.35
CA GLY A 755 -8.09 -51.32 8.12
C GLY A 755 -9.57 -51.03 7.92
N ASN A 756 -9.89 -49.76 7.69
CA ASN A 756 -11.23 -49.23 7.51
C ASN A 756 -11.12 -47.79 6.98
N ALA A 757 -10.52 -47.54 5.81
CA ALA A 757 -10.58 -46.17 5.27
C ALA A 757 -10.05 -45.80 3.89
N ASP A 758 -9.06 -46.50 3.39
CA ASP A 758 -8.34 -46.18 2.16
C ASP A 758 -8.77 -47.15 1.06
N VAL A 759 -8.16 -47.09 -0.12
CA VAL A 759 -8.37 -48.16 -1.10
C VAL A 759 -7.87 -49.44 -0.43
N ASP A 760 -8.72 -50.44 -0.24
CA ASP A 760 -8.29 -51.76 0.25
C ASP A 760 -8.82 -52.88 -0.65
N GLY A 761 -8.06 -53.98 -0.71
CA GLY A 761 -8.56 -55.28 -1.16
C GLY A 761 -8.95 -55.31 -2.63
N GLY A 762 -8.24 -54.58 -3.49
CA GLY A 762 -8.44 -54.55 -4.93
C GLY A 762 -8.22 -53.17 -5.56
N VAL A 763 -8.70 -53.01 -6.79
CA VAL A 763 -8.54 -51.81 -7.62
C VAL A 763 -9.83 -50.99 -7.60
N CYS A 764 -9.74 -49.76 -7.11
CA CYS A 764 -10.77 -48.74 -7.29
C CYS A 764 -10.61 -48.07 -8.65
N VAL A 765 -11.70 -47.95 -9.42
CA VAL A 765 -11.63 -47.42 -10.78
C VAL A 765 -12.80 -46.47 -11.06
N ALA A 766 -12.49 -45.25 -11.46
CA ALA A 766 -13.48 -44.30 -12.01
C ALA A 766 -13.21 -44.03 -13.49
N ARG A 767 -14.29 -43.74 -14.22
CA ARG A 767 -14.27 -43.57 -15.67
C ARG A 767 -15.15 -42.40 -16.11
N SER A 768 -14.64 -41.63 -17.06
CA SER A 768 -15.36 -40.51 -17.69
C SER A 768 -16.54 -40.98 -18.55
N PRO A 769 -17.46 -40.08 -18.93
CA PRO A 769 -18.31 -40.32 -20.08
C PRO A 769 -17.48 -40.53 -21.36
N ASN A 770 -18.15 -40.95 -22.42
CA ASN A 770 -17.55 -41.06 -23.74
C ASN A 770 -17.55 -39.69 -24.44
N ILE A 771 -16.37 -39.14 -24.72
CA ILE A 771 -16.18 -37.76 -25.17
C ILE A 771 -15.80 -37.73 -26.65
N THR A 772 -16.64 -37.11 -27.49
CA THR A 772 -16.34 -36.97 -28.92
C THR A 772 -15.48 -35.74 -29.17
N VAL A 773 -14.29 -35.93 -29.75
CA VAL A 773 -13.33 -34.86 -30.03
C VAL A 773 -13.27 -34.63 -31.53
N ASN A 774 -13.80 -33.50 -31.99
CA ASN A 774 -13.96 -33.23 -33.43
C ASN A 774 -12.70 -32.63 -34.08
N GLU A 775 -11.86 -31.97 -33.29
CA GLU A 775 -10.66 -31.26 -33.73
C GLU A 775 -9.44 -31.72 -32.92
N ALA A 776 -8.24 -31.54 -33.47
CA ALA A 776 -7.02 -31.89 -32.74
C ALA A 776 -6.96 -31.06 -31.45
N SER A 777 -6.87 -31.73 -30.31
CA SER A 777 -7.07 -31.14 -28.99
C SER A 777 -5.96 -31.55 -28.03
N GLN A 778 -5.82 -30.83 -26.92
CA GLN A 778 -4.99 -31.21 -25.80
C GLN A 778 -5.90 -31.64 -24.65
N LEU A 779 -5.65 -32.85 -24.14
CA LEU A 779 -6.16 -33.32 -22.86
C LEU A 779 -5.26 -32.73 -21.76
N SER A 780 -5.86 -32.16 -20.72
CA SER A 780 -5.22 -31.76 -19.47
C SER A 780 -6.04 -32.29 -18.30
N ILE A 781 -5.37 -32.81 -17.27
CA ILE A 781 -5.98 -33.35 -16.06
C ILE A 781 -5.08 -33.05 -14.87
N ASP A 782 -5.64 -32.44 -13.83
CA ASP A 782 -4.99 -32.36 -12.53
C ASP A 782 -5.17 -33.68 -11.80
N TRP A 783 -4.15 -34.16 -11.10
CA TRP A 783 -4.16 -35.43 -10.40
C TRP A 783 -3.33 -35.39 -9.13
N PHE A 784 -3.61 -36.28 -8.18
CA PHE A 784 -2.73 -36.55 -7.06
C PHE A 784 -2.61 -38.06 -6.80
N HIS A 785 -1.51 -38.43 -6.17
CA HIS A 785 -1.29 -39.75 -5.58
C HIS A 785 -0.59 -39.56 -4.24
N GLY A 786 -1.09 -40.25 -3.20
CA GLY A 786 -0.44 -40.32 -1.91
C GLY A 786 -0.38 -41.75 -1.42
N GLN A 787 0.81 -42.20 -1.02
CA GLN A 787 1.02 -43.52 -0.45
C GLN A 787 1.92 -43.43 0.79
N ARG A 788 1.50 -44.01 1.91
CA ARG A 788 2.21 -43.91 3.19
C ARG A 788 3.42 -44.83 3.30
N ASP A 789 3.25 -46.10 2.93
CA ASP A 789 4.27 -47.14 3.00
C ASP A 789 4.69 -47.59 1.60
N THR A 790 5.69 -48.46 1.52
CA THR A 790 6.16 -49.04 0.26
C THR A 790 6.97 -50.31 0.48
N GLY A 791 6.90 -51.24 -0.45
CA GLY A 791 7.74 -52.43 -0.55
C GLY A 791 7.12 -53.72 0.00
N ASP A 792 5.88 -53.68 0.48
CA ASP A 792 5.09 -54.80 0.97
C ASP A 792 4.31 -55.50 -0.14
N ASP A 793 3.75 -54.75 -1.10
CA ASP A 793 3.13 -55.30 -2.31
C ASP A 793 3.62 -54.62 -3.61
N PRO A 794 4.86 -54.91 -4.07
CA PRO A 794 5.48 -54.24 -5.22
C PRO A 794 4.74 -54.37 -6.56
N ASN A 795 3.74 -55.26 -6.64
CA ASN A 795 2.88 -55.46 -7.81
C ASN A 795 1.38 -55.30 -7.49
N GLY A 796 1.03 -55.06 -6.22
CA GLY A 796 -0.33 -54.85 -5.75
C GLY A 796 -0.70 -53.37 -5.71
N ASP A 797 0.25 -52.51 -5.34
CA ASP A 797 -0.02 -51.09 -5.12
C ASP A 797 0.33 -50.26 -6.34
N PHE A 798 -0.61 -49.42 -6.77
CA PHE A 798 -0.39 -48.50 -7.86
C PHE A 798 -1.44 -47.40 -7.96
N TYR A 799 -1.05 -46.32 -8.64
CA TYR A 799 -1.94 -45.33 -9.22
C TYR A 799 -1.72 -45.24 -10.73
N ARG A 800 -2.82 -45.25 -11.50
CA ARG A 800 -2.77 -45.07 -12.96
C ARG A 800 -3.85 -44.12 -13.41
N LEU A 801 -3.44 -43.16 -14.23
CA LEU A 801 -4.31 -42.31 -15.02
C LEU A 801 -4.10 -42.67 -16.49
N GLU A 802 -5.17 -43.05 -17.16
CA GLU A 802 -5.14 -43.55 -18.53
C GLU A 802 -6.20 -42.86 -19.39
N TYR A 803 -5.94 -42.75 -20.68
CA TYR A 803 -6.91 -42.27 -21.65
C TYR A 803 -6.95 -43.17 -22.88
N SER A 804 -8.13 -43.32 -23.45
CA SER A 804 -8.39 -44.01 -24.70
C SER A 804 -8.76 -42.99 -25.77
N THR A 805 -8.44 -43.26 -27.04
CA THR A 805 -8.92 -42.48 -28.19
C THR A 805 -9.91 -43.28 -29.06
N ASP A 806 -10.21 -44.53 -28.68
CA ASP A 806 -11.01 -45.51 -29.43
C ASP A 806 -12.25 -46.01 -28.65
N GLY A 807 -12.78 -45.17 -27.76
CA GLY A 807 -13.99 -45.44 -26.97
C GLY A 807 -13.77 -46.42 -25.81
N GLY A 808 -12.52 -46.61 -25.37
CA GLY A 808 -12.14 -47.52 -24.29
C GLY A 808 -11.82 -48.94 -24.75
N SER A 809 -11.51 -49.16 -26.02
CA SER A 809 -11.04 -50.46 -26.53
C SER A 809 -9.56 -50.69 -26.19
N SER A 810 -8.76 -49.63 -26.22
CA SER A 810 -7.37 -49.58 -25.77
C SER A 810 -7.10 -48.30 -24.99
N PHE A 811 -6.15 -48.37 -24.04
CA PHE A 811 -5.80 -47.25 -23.16
C PHE A 811 -4.30 -46.96 -23.24
N ASN A 812 -3.97 -45.66 -23.25
CA ASN A 812 -2.63 -45.13 -23.14
C ASN A 812 -2.42 -44.63 -21.72
N SER A 813 -1.24 -44.90 -21.16
CA SER A 813 -0.86 -44.40 -19.84
C SER A 813 -0.52 -42.91 -19.91
N LEU A 814 -1.17 -42.11 -19.06
CA LEU A 814 -0.85 -40.71 -18.83
C LEU A 814 0.03 -40.55 -17.59
N VAL A 815 -0.34 -41.24 -16.50
CA VAL A 815 0.43 -41.35 -15.25
C VAL A 815 0.41 -42.81 -14.83
N SER A 816 1.56 -43.34 -14.43
CA SER A 816 1.67 -44.70 -13.87
C SER A 816 2.69 -44.71 -12.75
N ILE A 817 2.20 -44.81 -11.53
CA ILE A 817 2.97 -44.86 -10.30
C ILE A 817 2.78 -46.25 -9.70
N GLY A 818 3.86 -46.95 -9.40
CA GLY A 818 3.80 -48.24 -8.70
C GLY A 818 3.81 -48.04 -7.19
N ASP A 819 4.21 -49.08 -6.47
CA ASP A 819 4.42 -49.05 -5.03
C ASP A 819 5.55 -48.06 -4.65
N VAL A 820 5.19 -46.83 -4.24
CA VAL A 820 6.13 -45.78 -3.81
C VAL A 820 5.53 -44.86 -2.75
N ARG A 821 6.27 -44.68 -1.64
CA ARG A 821 5.92 -43.70 -0.61
C ARG A 821 5.95 -42.27 -1.16
N THR A 822 4.79 -41.61 -1.19
CA THR A 822 4.60 -40.29 -1.82
C THR A 822 3.67 -39.41 -0.99
N THR A 823 3.99 -38.11 -0.93
CA THR A 823 3.13 -37.10 -0.30
C THR A 823 2.21 -36.53 -1.37
N ALA A 824 0.91 -36.55 -1.12
CA ALA A 824 -0.09 -36.09 -2.07
C ALA A 824 0.00 -34.57 -2.27
N SER A 825 0.13 -34.18 -3.53
CA SER A 825 -0.01 -32.82 -4.04
C SER A 825 -0.68 -32.90 -5.41
N TRP A 826 -1.47 -31.87 -5.75
CA TRP A 826 -2.00 -31.74 -7.10
C TRP A 826 -0.86 -31.47 -8.09
N ASP A 827 -0.84 -32.23 -9.17
CA ASP A 827 0.10 -32.14 -10.28
C ASP A 827 -0.69 -32.25 -11.59
N ASN A 828 -0.12 -31.85 -12.73
CA ASN A 828 -0.85 -31.82 -14.00
C ASN A 828 -0.29 -32.82 -15.01
N ALA A 829 -1.15 -33.48 -15.78
CA ALA A 829 -0.74 -34.35 -16.86
C ALA A 829 -1.51 -34.04 -18.15
N THR A 830 -0.79 -34.06 -19.28
CA THR A 830 -1.34 -33.68 -20.59
C THR A 830 -1.06 -34.71 -21.69
N ALA A 831 -1.96 -34.79 -22.68
CA ALA A 831 -1.77 -35.60 -23.88
C ALA A 831 -2.39 -34.95 -25.13
N SER A 832 -1.76 -35.16 -26.29
CA SER A 832 -2.33 -34.75 -27.57
C SER A 832 -3.41 -35.74 -28.01
N ILE A 833 -4.60 -35.23 -28.32
CA ILE A 833 -5.75 -36.00 -28.78
C ILE A 833 -6.00 -35.72 -30.26
N PRO A 834 -5.90 -36.73 -31.14
CA PRO A 834 -6.20 -36.56 -32.56
C PRO A 834 -7.67 -36.18 -32.82
N ALA A 835 -7.91 -35.39 -33.86
CA ALA A 835 -9.26 -35.12 -34.36
C ALA A 835 -10.00 -36.42 -34.71
N GLY A 836 -11.30 -36.48 -34.40
CA GLY A 836 -12.13 -37.66 -34.60
C GLY A 836 -11.98 -38.74 -33.53
N SER A 837 -11.22 -38.46 -32.45
CA SER A 837 -11.07 -39.39 -31.34
C SER A 837 -12.36 -39.51 -30.53
N ASN A 838 -12.58 -40.69 -29.98
CA ASN A 838 -13.63 -40.95 -29.02
C ASN A 838 -12.99 -41.24 -27.66
N VAL A 839 -12.86 -40.20 -26.84
CA VAL A 839 -12.03 -40.23 -25.64
C VAL A 839 -12.79 -40.83 -24.46
N VAL A 840 -12.09 -41.69 -23.73
CA VAL A 840 -12.51 -42.21 -22.42
C VAL A 840 -11.31 -42.10 -21.49
N ILE A 841 -11.48 -41.45 -20.36
CA ILE A 841 -10.47 -41.34 -19.31
C ILE A 841 -10.82 -42.34 -18.22
N ARG A 842 -9.80 -42.98 -17.66
CA ARG A 842 -9.93 -43.90 -16.54
C ARG A 842 -8.83 -43.62 -15.53
N VAL A 843 -9.23 -43.47 -14.26
CA VAL A 843 -8.31 -43.38 -13.13
C VAL A 843 -8.47 -44.62 -12.27
N SER A 844 -7.37 -45.20 -11.82
CA SER A 844 -7.35 -46.38 -10.98
C SER A 844 -6.31 -46.29 -9.88
N THR A 845 -6.73 -46.63 -8.67
CA THR A 845 -5.88 -46.74 -7.48
C THR A 845 -6.07 -48.13 -6.90
N SER A 846 -4.97 -48.79 -6.51
CA SER A 846 -4.98 -50.16 -6.02
C SER A 846 -4.16 -50.26 -4.75
N ASP A 847 -4.72 -50.97 -3.79
CA ASP A 847 -4.03 -51.48 -2.62
C ASP A 847 -4.06 -53.01 -2.68
N GLY A 848 -2.90 -53.60 -2.50
CA GLY A 848 -2.66 -55.03 -2.57
C GLY A 848 -3.36 -55.83 -1.47
N ALA A 849 -2.92 -57.08 -1.29
CA ALA A 849 -3.47 -57.97 -0.27
C ALA A 849 -2.63 -57.99 1.02
N GLY A 850 -1.47 -57.32 0.98
CA GLY A 850 -0.56 -57.07 2.05
C GLY A 850 -1.22 -56.19 3.11
N PRO A 851 -1.08 -56.53 4.39
CA PRO A 851 -1.69 -55.72 5.43
C PRO A 851 -0.86 -54.46 5.67
N GLY A 852 -1.42 -53.29 5.42
CA GLY A 852 -1.01 -52.07 6.11
C GLY A 852 -0.78 -50.83 5.28
N ASP A 853 -0.90 -50.83 3.96
CA ASP A 853 -0.71 -49.61 3.17
C ASP A 853 -1.80 -48.57 3.42
N ILE A 854 -1.51 -47.32 3.05
CA ILE A 854 -2.53 -46.29 2.84
C ILE A 854 -2.23 -45.66 1.50
N ILE A 855 -3.12 -45.89 0.54
CA ILE A 855 -3.03 -45.34 -0.82
C ILE A 855 -4.30 -44.61 -1.21
N GLU A 856 -4.13 -43.39 -1.70
CA GLU A 856 -5.21 -42.51 -2.16
C GLU A 856 -4.81 -41.86 -3.50
N GLY A 857 -5.81 -41.59 -4.33
CA GLY A 857 -5.59 -40.96 -5.62
C GLY A 857 -6.82 -40.22 -6.10
N GLY A 858 -6.61 -39.17 -6.88
CA GLY A 858 -7.71 -38.34 -7.38
C GLY A 858 -7.34 -37.56 -8.62
N ILE A 859 -8.37 -37.03 -9.25
CA ILE A 859 -8.30 -36.16 -10.43
C ILE A 859 -9.22 -34.96 -10.27
N ASP A 860 -8.86 -33.89 -10.97
CA ASP A 860 -9.56 -32.63 -11.04
C ASP A 860 -9.33 -31.92 -12.40
N ASN A 861 -10.07 -30.86 -12.70
CA ASN A 861 -9.89 -29.97 -13.86
C ASN A 861 -9.63 -30.69 -15.19
N VAL A 862 -10.52 -31.62 -15.56
CA VAL A 862 -10.37 -32.38 -16.80
C VAL A 862 -10.81 -31.51 -17.97
N SER A 863 -9.91 -31.23 -18.91
CA SER A 863 -10.23 -30.47 -20.12
C SER A 863 -9.69 -31.15 -21.39
N ILE A 864 -10.48 -31.08 -22.46
CA ILE A 864 -10.08 -31.50 -23.82
C ILE A 864 -10.41 -30.36 -24.77
N CYS A 865 -9.43 -29.50 -25.00
CA CYS A 865 -9.62 -28.24 -25.73
C CYS A 865 -8.81 -28.21 -27.03
N SER A 866 -9.39 -27.65 -28.09
CA SER A 866 -8.73 -27.56 -29.39
C SER A 866 -7.43 -26.75 -29.26
N VAL A 867 -6.34 -27.27 -29.79
CA VAL A 867 -5.05 -26.55 -29.87
C VAL A 867 -5.01 -25.78 -31.19
N ASN A 868 -5.68 -24.63 -31.24
CA ASN A 868 -5.59 -23.73 -32.40
C ASN A 868 -4.36 -22.84 -32.34
#